data_AF-A0A416GGM8-F1
#
_entry.id   AF-A0A416GGM8-F1
#
_cell.length_a   1.000
_cell.length_b   1.000
_cell.length_c   1.000
_cell.angle_alpha   90.00
_cell.angle_beta   90.00
_cell.angle_gamma   90.00
#
_symmetry.space_group_name_H-M   'P 1'
#
loop_
_entity.id
_entity.type
_entity.pdbx_description
1 polymer ?
#
loop_
_entity_poly.entity_id
_entity_poly.type
_entity_poly.pdbx_seq_one_letter_code
_entity_poly.pdbx_strand_id
1 'polypeptide(L)'
;MALAAFLGSCSDDNFQGTVENPVQTGDEILFGSTLSGDADVIDKTVGTRTVYGDRTSTGVPVYWEADGSDKIAIFCLQASQPENHLVNYKVTPDEQDPATASTVAKINASEAGLQWGDPNEEHRFYAFYPASAVKGSAEENQTGKITANIPVTQQVQEWRVVKEGADGAIQGKKTYFGLPNMDYAYMYAYNAVTPSQVEDGKFINLQFHNLVTVLDITVQGPSSGTATITNINVDAIEGTQPILTGDFTCNIRNATTGEGITATCEPVGDFNEERGRISIPCYDKKTGQFIQLGPNELLNVKAYIIPQGNKNTVTKRTLRVTVSLLNGAPCRKTLETDAVTPHKINRVILPPLSVGGTNYWMSSLDPNIYVSELSIPGSKFSVLTTGNNAANIYQNATIERQFQDGVRAFIFQTAVNGSNSDGGSNPENNTFSGNINVVSESAGNKVMSLEDAVKEIASYLETCEKVGKENEFAFLMLTFATGGNQDAGTGEYYRDNSGWIPVRRWRWIREPRDAEQTWINLLRDKVNELATVTGNRIYTGEITPNTTIDDVKGKIILKANYNSEGMLKYYTDPTSFVYNGPGVKTSAPIMFTYWGAATGPEKDSWTYQDENGGMPMDWGVPVWYANSTAQLRWYYQVVTSVGTNQEATRGQKETGIKHLFQESVDLYKNDNAHKTWFMNDLGGYYADVSDINNRGTGIEALAIDMNKMGVSELQNRAENAGLGLVFMNFADKQENSGAKYKSDWLIQTLIDNNFKFALRKKPSSTGTKTVTRTVSDENGWDK
;
A
#
# COMPACT_ATOMS: atom_id res chain seq x y z
N MET A 1 -55.10 59.24 -48.15
CA MET A 1 -54.92 60.64 -48.61
C MET A 1 -53.42 60.96 -48.56
N ALA A 2 -52.89 61.54 -49.64
CA ALA A 2 -51.60 62.25 -49.88
C ALA A 2 -50.36 61.86 -49.04
N LEU A 3 -49.25 61.31 -49.56
CA LEU A 3 -48.29 61.71 -50.62
C LEU A 3 -47.26 62.81 -50.22
N ALA A 4 -45.98 62.47 -50.46
CA ALA A 4 -44.75 63.28 -50.71
C ALA A 4 -43.79 63.51 -49.50
N ALA A 5 -42.57 62.92 -49.44
CA ALA A 5 -41.32 63.09 -50.26
C ALA A 5 -40.35 64.10 -49.57
N PHE A 6 -39.01 64.05 -49.54
CA PHE A 6 -37.92 63.14 -49.97
C PHE A 6 -36.58 63.73 -49.41
N LEU A 7 -35.52 62.91 -49.33
CA LEU A 7 -34.06 63.22 -49.41
C LEU A 7 -33.29 63.88 -48.22
N GLY A 8 -32.46 63.08 -47.55
CA GLY A 8 -31.01 62.99 -47.82
C GLY A 8 -30.06 64.04 -47.24
N SER A 9 -29.22 63.61 -46.29
CA SER A 9 -27.80 64.00 -46.17
C SER A 9 -27.08 63.00 -45.27
N CYS A 10 -26.20 62.18 -45.85
CA CYS A 10 -25.14 61.53 -45.10
C CYS A 10 -24.09 62.58 -44.72
N SER A 11 -23.77 62.69 -43.44
CA SER A 11 -22.43 63.06 -43.00
C SER A 11 -21.88 61.85 -42.24
N ASP A 12 -20.94 61.16 -42.89
CA ASP A 12 -19.98 60.28 -42.23
C ASP A 12 -19.25 61.10 -41.17
N ASP A 13 -19.68 60.95 -39.91
CA ASP A 13 -18.78 61.15 -38.79
C ASP A 13 -18.21 59.79 -38.42
N ASN A 14 -16.97 59.63 -38.86
CA ASN A 14 -16.06 58.54 -38.63
C ASN A 14 -15.78 58.43 -37.11
N PHE A 15 -16.69 57.80 -36.36
CA PHE A 15 -16.43 57.37 -34.98
C PHE A 15 -15.48 56.18 -35.01
N GLN A 16 -14.19 56.47 -34.90
CA GLN A 16 -13.20 55.46 -34.56
C GLN A 16 -13.49 54.93 -33.14
N GLY A 17 -14.00 53.70 -33.05
CA GLY A 17 -13.64 52.77 -31.97
C GLY A 17 -14.58 52.62 -30.77
N THR A 18 -15.86 52.97 -30.85
CA THR A 18 -16.83 52.64 -29.77
C THR A 18 -17.62 51.38 -30.11
N VAL A 19 -17.59 50.39 -29.21
CA VAL A 19 -18.41 49.18 -29.29
C VAL A 19 -19.89 49.57 -29.23
N GLU A 20 -20.71 49.08 -30.16
CA GLU A 20 -22.16 49.32 -30.12
C GLU A 20 -22.76 48.57 -28.92
N ASN A 21 -23.49 49.30 -28.06
CA ASN A 21 -24.15 48.76 -26.84
C ASN A 21 -23.22 47.94 -25.93
N PRO A 22 -22.27 48.58 -25.21
CA PRO A 22 -21.44 47.86 -24.26
C PRO A 22 -22.27 47.34 -23.08
N VAL A 23 -21.83 46.24 -22.48
CA VAL A 23 -22.40 45.69 -21.23
C VAL A 23 -22.41 46.73 -20.11
N GLN A 24 -23.43 46.70 -19.25
CA GLN A 24 -23.62 47.68 -18.18
C GLN A 24 -23.35 47.08 -16.79
N THR A 25 -23.01 47.93 -15.82
CA THR A 25 -22.85 47.52 -14.42
C THR A 25 -24.14 46.84 -13.92
N GLY A 26 -23.99 45.67 -13.32
CA GLY A 26 -25.09 44.85 -12.80
C GLY A 26 -25.63 43.82 -13.79
N ASP A 27 -25.30 43.91 -15.09
CA ASP A 27 -25.65 42.87 -16.05
C ASP A 27 -24.91 41.56 -15.72
N GLU A 28 -25.57 40.42 -15.93
CA GLU A 28 -24.97 39.10 -15.69
C GLU A 28 -23.92 38.78 -16.76
N ILE A 29 -22.74 38.33 -16.32
CA ILE A 29 -21.61 38.03 -17.21
C ILE A 29 -21.83 36.67 -17.85
N LEU A 30 -21.80 36.65 -19.19
CA LEU A 30 -21.93 35.43 -19.98
C LEU A 30 -20.54 34.82 -20.25
N PHE A 31 -20.38 33.54 -19.96
CA PHE A 31 -19.12 32.82 -20.17
C PHE A 31 -19.24 31.77 -21.28
N GLY A 32 -18.17 31.64 -22.05
CA GLY A 32 -17.89 30.46 -22.85
C GLY A 32 -16.66 29.77 -22.28
N SER A 33 -16.46 28.49 -22.60
CA SER A 33 -15.24 27.79 -22.21
C SER A 33 -14.74 26.89 -23.32
N THR A 34 -13.42 26.82 -23.44
CA THR A 34 -12.71 25.97 -24.41
C THR A 34 -11.55 25.28 -23.69
N LEU A 35 -11.26 24.03 -24.04
CA LEU A 35 -10.07 23.33 -23.56
C LEU A 35 -8.89 23.65 -24.47
N SER A 36 -7.73 24.02 -23.91
CA SER A 36 -6.54 24.30 -24.72
C SER A 36 -6.00 23.00 -25.32
N GLY A 37 -5.96 22.92 -26.65
CA GLY A 37 -5.45 21.77 -27.39
C GLY A 37 -3.95 21.57 -27.18
N ASP A 38 -3.59 20.71 -26.22
CA ASP A 38 -2.24 20.14 -26.12
C ASP A 38 -2.08 18.84 -26.95
N ALA A 39 -3.12 18.54 -27.73
CA ALA A 39 -3.14 17.62 -28.85
C ALA A 39 -4.06 18.24 -29.89
N ASP A 40 -3.63 18.42 -31.14
CA ASP A 40 -4.53 18.85 -32.22
C ASP A 40 -5.74 17.89 -32.26
N VAL A 41 -6.94 18.42 -32.00
CA VAL A 41 -8.20 17.66 -32.00
C VAL A 41 -8.54 17.35 -33.46
N ILE A 42 -8.25 16.13 -33.92
CA ILE A 42 -8.36 15.75 -35.35
C ILE A 42 -9.62 14.91 -35.65
N ASP A 43 -10.34 14.37 -34.66
CA ASP A 43 -11.50 13.51 -34.93
C ASP A 43 -12.81 14.07 -34.34
N LYS A 44 -13.84 14.18 -35.20
CA LYS A 44 -15.10 14.92 -35.00
C LYS A 44 -16.34 14.02 -34.88
N THR A 45 -16.16 12.73 -34.58
CA THR A 45 -17.26 11.75 -34.75
C THR A 45 -17.65 10.94 -33.51
N VAL A 46 -17.31 11.37 -32.28
CA VAL A 46 -17.60 10.58 -31.05
C VAL A 46 -18.22 11.42 -29.94
N GLY A 47 -19.17 10.85 -29.20
CA GLY A 47 -19.82 11.47 -28.04
C GLY A 47 -18.83 11.99 -26.97
N THR A 48 -19.20 13.14 -26.42
CA THR A 48 -18.51 14.13 -25.54
C THR A 48 -18.00 13.57 -24.20
N ARG A 49 -16.80 13.94 -23.64
CA ARG A 49 -16.48 14.02 -22.16
C ARG A 49 -15.17 14.75 -21.71
N THR A 50 -15.09 15.30 -20.48
CA THR A 50 -13.83 15.49 -19.65
C THR A 50 -13.20 14.17 -19.26
N VAL A 51 -13.43 13.12 -20.04
CA VAL A 51 -12.54 11.99 -20.13
C VAL A 51 -11.45 12.28 -21.14
N TYR A 52 -10.37 11.51 -21.06
CA TYR A 52 -9.48 11.37 -22.19
C TYR A 52 -10.21 10.68 -23.35
N GLY A 53 -10.32 11.36 -24.48
CA GLY A 53 -10.82 10.77 -25.71
C GLY A 53 -9.85 9.73 -26.29
N ASP A 54 -10.25 9.11 -27.39
CA ASP A 54 -9.41 8.14 -28.07
C ASP A 54 -8.14 8.78 -28.60
N ARG A 55 -7.04 8.06 -28.43
CA ARG A 55 -5.70 8.57 -28.70
C ARG A 55 -5.53 8.85 -30.20
N THR A 56 -5.09 10.06 -30.53
CA THR A 56 -4.79 10.49 -31.89
C THR A 56 -3.29 10.42 -32.19
N SER A 57 -2.93 10.66 -33.45
CA SER A 57 -1.53 10.81 -33.88
C SER A 57 -0.82 11.97 -33.16
N THR A 58 -1.56 13.04 -32.83
CA THR A 58 -1.07 14.29 -32.24
C THR A 58 -1.14 14.32 -30.71
N GLY A 59 -1.93 13.45 -30.07
CA GLY A 59 -1.93 13.34 -28.61
C GLY A 59 -3.14 12.61 -28.05
N VAL A 60 -3.62 13.04 -26.87
CA VAL A 60 -4.84 12.52 -26.23
C VAL A 60 -5.78 13.70 -26.05
N PRO A 61 -6.90 13.76 -26.77
CA PRO A 61 -7.85 14.87 -26.64
C PRO A 61 -8.58 14.81 -25.29
N VAL A 62 -9.01 15.98 -24.83
CA VAL A 62 -9.83 16.17 -23.61
C VAL A 62 -11.08 16.92 -24.04
N TYR A 63 -12.26 16.51 -23.58
CA TYR A 63 -13.54 17.18 -23.91
C TYR A 63 -14.27 17.61 -22.63
N TRP A 64 -15.54 18.06 -22.69
CA TRP A 64 -16.42 18.23 -21.52
C TRP A 64 -17.44 17.10 -21.41
N GLU A 65 -17.78 16.64 -20.18
CA GLU A 65 -18.73 15.55 -19.85
C GLU A 65 -20.05 15.70 -20.60
N ALA A 66 -20.50 14.63 -21.26
CA ALA A 66 -21.71 14.63 -22.07
C ALA A 66 -22.98 15.03 -21.32
N ASP A 67 -23.07 14.64 -20.05
CA ASP A 67 -24.22 14.92 -19.19
C ASP A 67 -24.17 16.34 -18.59
N GLY A 68 -23.13 17.10 -18.95
CA GLY A 68 -22.81 18.42 -18.43
C GLY A 68 -22.41 18.41 -16.95
N SER A 69 -22.04 17.28 -16.36
CA SER A 69 -21.76 17.20 -14.92
C SER A 69 -20.53 18.02 -14.48
N ASP A 70 -19.70 18.44 -15.44
CA ASP A 70 -18.55 19.31 -15.18
C ASP A 70 -18.96 20.64 -14.55
N LYS A 71 -18.17 21.02 -13.54
CA LYS A 71 -18.35 22.27 -12.82
C LYS A 71 -17.02 23.00 -12.74
N ILE A 72 -17.05 24.29 -13.08
CA ILE A 72 -15.92 25.21 -12.96
C ILE A 72 -16.25 26.32 -11.96
N ALA A 73 -15.24 26.75 -11.21
CA ALA A 73 -15.32 27.91 -10.34
C ALA A 73 -14.77 29.12 -11.10
N ILE A 74 -15.50 30.23 -11.17
CA ILE A 74 -15.05 31.47 -11.83
C ILE A 74 -14.99 32.59 -10.79
N PHE A 75 -13.87 33.32 -10.81
CA PHE A 75 -13.52 34.35 -9.87
C PHE A 75 -13.22 35.68 -10.57
N CYS A 76 -13.77 36.80 -10.07
CA CYS A 76 -13.48 38.15 -10.57
C CYS A 76 -13.66 39.23 -9.48
N LEU A 77 -12.57 39.80 -8.97
CA LEU A 77 -12.60 40.85 -7.91
C LEU A 77 -13.37 42.10 -8.34
N GLN A 78 -13.40 42.38 -9.64
CA GLN A 78 -14.08 43.55 -10.20
C GLN A 78 -15.58 43.35 -10.35
N ALA A 79 -16.08 42.11 -10.19
CA ALA A 79 -17.51 41.84 -10.30
C ALA A 79 -18.28 42.50 -9.15
N SER A 80 -19.42 43.11 -9.47
CA SER A 80 -20.29 43.79 -8.49
C SER A 80 -21.10 42.83 -7.62
N GLN A 81 -21.30 41.60 -8.09
CA GLN A 81 -21.93 40.49 -7.38
C GLN A 81 -21.29 39.16 -7.79
N PRO A 82 -21.36 38.13 -6.93
CA PRO A 82 -21.66 38.20 -5.49
C PRO A 82 -20.52 38.85 -4.68
N GLU A 83 -20.75 39.19 -3.41
CA GLU A 83 -19.77 39.86 -2.52
C GLU A 83 -18.45 39.08 -2.36
N ASN A 84 -18.49 37.74 -2.45
CA ASN A 84 -17.30 36.89 -2.41
C ASN A 84 -16.61 36.74 -3.77
N HIS A 85 -17.12 37.39 -4.83
CA HIS A 85 -16.54 37.45 -6.17
C HIS A 85 -16.33 36.09 -6.84
N LEU A 86 -17.06 35.07 -6.40
CA LEU A 86 -16.89 33.68 -6.80
C LEU A 86 -18.25 33.03 -7.11
N VAL A 87 -18.37 32.40 -8.27
CA VAL A 87 -19.56 31.62 -8.65
C VAL A 87 -19.14 30.30 -9.32
N ASN A 88 -19.86 29.23 -9.02
CA ASN A 88 -19.70 27.94 -9.67
C ASN A 88 -20.67 27.79 -10.84
N TYR A 89 -20.15 27.35 -11.98
CA TYR A 89 -20.89 27.17 -13.23
C TYR A 89 -20.83 25.71 -13.68
N LYS A 90 -21.94 25.23 -14.23
CA LYS A 90 -22.08 23.98 -14.96
C LYS A 90 -21.66 24.20 -16.41
N VAL A 91 -20.82 23.31 -16.95
CA VAL A 91 -20.41 23.34 -18.36
C VAL A 91 -21.18 22.29 -19.14
N THR A 92 -21.81 22.70 -20.23
CA THR A 92 -22.43 21.76 -21.19
C THR A 92 -21.61 21.79 -22.48
N PRO A 93 -21.07 20.66 -22.95
CA PRO A 93 -20.31 20.61 -24.20
C PRO A 93 -21.15 21.01 -25.41
N ASP A 94 -20.50 21.48 -26.45
CA ASP A 94 -21.06 21.53 -27.80
C ASP A 94 -21.15 20.11 -28.39
N GLU A 95 -22.24 19.84 -29.12
CA GLU A 95 -22.51 18.51 -29.67
C GLU A 95 -21.55 18.14 -30.83
N GLN A 96 -21.03 19.14 -31.55
CA GLN A 96 -20.14 18.96 -32.70
C GLN A 96 -18.67 19.22 -32.36
N ASP A 97 -18.38 20.05 -31.38
CA ASP A 97 -17.05 20.28 -30.82
C ASP A 97 -17.03 20.14 -29.29
N PRO A 98 -16.92 18.91 -28.77
CA PRO A 98 -16.99 18.63 -27.34
C PRO A 98 -15.90 19.31 -26.48
N ALA A 99 -14.83 19.83 -27.07
CA ALA A 99 -13.80 20.61 -26.37
C ALA A 99 -14.26 22.05 -26.06
N THR A 100 -15.30 22.51 -26.73
CA THR A 100 -15.95 23.81 -26.57
C THR A 100 -17.26 23.62 -25.82
N ALA A 101 -17.60 24.54 -24.94
CA ALA A 101 -18.89 24.55 -24.27
C ALA A 101 -19.96 25.21 -25.15
N SER A 102 -21.11 24.54 -25.30
CA SER A 102 -22.32 25.17 -25.84
C SER A 102 -22.93 26.14 -24.83
N THR A 103 -22.86 25.81 -23.53
CA THR A 103 -23.33 26.69 -22.45
C THR A 103 -22.45 26.59 -21.21
N VAL A 104 -22.24 27.72 -20.54
CA VAL A 104 -21.68 27.82 -19.19
C VAL A 104 -22.72 28.53 -18.32
N ALA A 105 -23.40 27.79 -17.46
CA ALA A 105 -24.56 28.28 -16.72
C ALA A 105 -24.37 28.15 -15.22
N LYS A 106 -24.81 29.13 -14.43
CA LYS A 106 -24.76 29.07 -12.97
C LYS A 106 -25.49 27.84 -12.43
N ILE A 107 -24.93 27.20 -11.41
CA ILE A 107 -25.53 25.97 -10.83
C ILE A 107 -26.87 26.27 -10.17
N ASN A 108 -26.99 27.41 -9.48
CA ASN A 108 -28.25 27.87 -8.90
C ASN A 108 -28.80 29.05 -9.70
N ALA A 109 -29.85 28.81 -10.49
CA ALA A 109 -30.45 29.84 -11.34
C ALA A 109 -31.08 31.01 -10.54
N SER A 110 -31.39 30.79 -9.26
CA SER A 110 -32.03 31.78 -8.38
C SER A 110 -31.05 32.72 -7.68
N GLU A 111 -29.75 32.42 -7.73
CA GLU A 111 -28.69 33.28 -7.20
C GLU A 111 -28.12 34.16 -8.31
N ALA A 112 -27.52 35.29 -7.93
CA ALA A 112 -26.81 36.14 -8.89
C ALA A 112 -25.56 35.38 -9.40
N GLY A 113 -25.37 35.38 -10.72
CA GLY A 113 -24.07 35.04 -11.30
C GLY A 113 -23.04 36.15 -11.02
N LEU A 114 -21.85 36.03 -11.60
CA LEU A 114 -20.94 37.18 -11.67
C LEU A 114 -21.62 38.30 -12.47
N GLN A 115 -21.62 39.51 -11.93
CA GLN A 115 -22.18 40.70 -12.58
C GLN A 115 -21.11 41.75 -12.85
N TRP A 116 -21.25 42.49 -13.95
CA TRP A 116 -20.31 43.54 -14.31
C TRP A 116 -20.23 44.63 -13.23
N GLY A 117 -19.00 45.06 -12.91
CA GLY A 117 -18.68 46.17 -12.02
C GLY A 117 -18.47 47.48 -12.76
N ASP A 118 -17.42 48.23 -12.43
CA ASP A 118 -17.10 49.51 -13.07
C ASP A 118 -16.86 49.32 -14.58
N PRO A 119 -17.61 50.00 -15.47
CA PRO A 119 -17.50 49.82 -16.91
C PRO A 119 -16.12 50.14 -17.49
N ASN A 120 -15.29 50.92 -16.79
CA ASN A 120 -13.99 51.37 -17.25
C ASN A 120 -12.82 50.67 -16.51
N GLU A 121 -13.11 49.72 -15.62
CA GLU A 121 -12.10 48.92 -14.94
C GLU A 121 -11.90 47.57 -15.66
N GLU A 122 -10.64 47.17 -15.85
CA GLU A 122 -10.31 45.84 -16.38
C GLU A 122 -10.79 44.74 -15.43
N HIS A 123 -11.73 43.93 -15.91
CA HIS A 123 -12.23 42.76 -15.19
C HIS A 123 -11.36 41.55 -15.51
N ARG A 124 -10.83 40.91 -14.46
CA ARG A 124 -9.95 39.75 -14.57
C ARG A 124 -10.67 38.50 -14.10
N PHE A 125 -10.94 37.61 -15.06
CA PHE A 125 -11.62 36.35 -14.82
C PHE A 125 -10.61 35.23 -14.67
N TYR A 126 -10.65 34.57 -13.53
CA TYR A 126 -9.86 33.38 -13.25
C TYR A 126 -10.81 32.20 -13.06
N ALA A 127 -10.59 31.12 -13.79
CA ALA A 127 -11.39 29.91 -13.63
C ALA A 127 -10.55 28.72 -13.18
N PHE A 128 -11.17 27.81 -12.43
CA PHE A 128 -10.53 26.62 -11.90
C PHE A 128 -11.43 25.39 -12.07
N TYR A 129 -10.83 24.28 -12.47
CA TYR A 129 -11.47 22.97 -12.56
C TYR A 129 -10.72 21.95 -11.71
N PRO A 130 -11.43 21.03 -11.00
CA PRO A 130 -12.88 21.05 -10.80
C PRO A 130 -13.30 22.12 -9.79
N ALA A 131 -14.53 22.62 -9.88
CA ALA A 131 -15.07 23.61 -8.95
C ALA A 131 -15.04 23.15 -7.47
N SER A 132 -15.10 21.84 -7.23
CA SER A 132 -15.07 21.23 -5.89
C SER A 132 -13.77 21.49 -5.13
N ALA A 133 -12.68 21.84 -5.82
CA ALA A 133 -11.41 22.20 -5.20
C ALA A 133 -11.42 23.60 -4.57
N VAL A 134 -12.34 24.48 -5.00
CA VAL A 134 -12.42 25.87 -4.53
C VAL A 134 -13.38 25.95 -3.35
N LYS A 135 -12.87 26.28 -2.16
CA LYS A 135 -13.70 26.33 -0.94
C LYS A 135 -14.46 27.64 -0.78
N GLY A 136 -14.09 28.69 -1.53
CA GLY A 136 -14.68 30.02 -1.43
C GLY A 136 -14.39 30.71 -0.10
N SER A 137 -13.30 30.34 0.57
CA SER A 137 -12.88 30.91 1.84
C SER A 137 -12.42 32.37 1.70
N ALA A 138 -12.48 33.13 2.80
CA ALA A 138 -11.96 34.50 2.82
C ALA A 138 -10.46 34.56 2.44
N GLU A 139 -9.69 33.52 2.79
CA GLU A 139 -8.28 33.41 2.43
C GLU A 139 -8.08 33.18 0.92
N GLU A 140 -8.82 32.26 0.30
CA GLU A 140 -8.80 32.07 -1.15
C GLU A 140 -9.23 33.35 -1.87
N ASN A 141 -10.26 34.04 -1.39
CA ASN A 141 -10.71 35.32 -1.94
C ASN A 141 -9.69 36.44 -1.72
N GLN A 142 -8.86 36.42 -0.66
CA GLN A 142 -7.85 37.45 -0.47
C GLN A 142 -6.60 37.18 -1.31
N THR A 143 -6.17 35.92 -1.39
CA THR A 143 -4.85 35.54 -1.91
C THR A 143 -4.88 35.01 -3.35
N GLY A 144 -6.03 34.49 -3.80
CA GLY A 144 -6.13 33.72 -5.04
C GLY A 144 -5.44 32.35 -4.98
N LYS A 145 -5.13 31.85 -3.79
CA LYS A 145 -4.45 30.57 -3.59
C LYS A 145 -5.44 29.44 -3.33
N ILE A 146 -5.54 28.51 -4.26
CA ILE A 146 -6.41 27.33 -4.16
C ILE A 146 -5.54 26.12 -3.78
N THR A 147 -5.98 25.34 -2.80
CA THR A 147 -5.29 24.12 -2.38
C THR A 147 -6.02 22.89 -2.89
N ALA A 148 -5.29 22.02 -3.58
CA ALA A 148 -5.78 20.82 -4.22
C ALA A 148 -4.92 19.61 -3.82
N ASN A 149 -5.41 18.40 -4.09
CA ASN A 149 -4.75 17.15 -3.72
C ASN A 149 -4.68 16.17 -4.90
N ILE A 150 -3.54 15.51 -5.05
CA ILE A 150 -3.40 14.31 -5.89
C ILE A 150 -3.00 13.14 -4.98
N PRO A 151 -3.82 12.09 -4.82
CA PRO A 151 -3.49 10.99 -3.91
C PRO A 151 -2.39 10.08 -4.48
N VAL A 152 -1.73 9.34 -3.58
CA VAL A 152 -0.76 8.29 -3.93
C VAL A 152 -1.43 7.18 -4.75
N THR A 153 -2.54 6.64 -4.25
CA THR A 153 -3.34 5.66 -4.99
C THR A 153 -4.33 6.37 -5.92
N GLN A 154 -4.15 6.19 -7.22
CA GLN A 154 -5.04 6.69 -8.27
C GLN A 154 -5.84 5.52 -8.83
N GLN A 155 -6.99 5.27 -8.19
CA GLN A 155 -7.86 4.15 -8.53
C GLN A 155 -8.48 4.33 -9.93
N VAL A 156 -8.40 3.29 -10.76
CA VAL A 156 -9.13 3.22 -12.03
C VAL A 156 -10.63 3.17 -11.74
N GLN A 157 -11.38 4.09 -12.38
CA GLN A 157 -12.83 4.21 -12.21
C GLN A 157 -13.58 3.19 -13.06
N GLU A 158 -13.08 2.94 -14.27
CA GLU A 158 -13.68 1.99 -15.19
C GLU A 158 -12.63 1.39 -16.13
N TRP A 159 -12.80 0.11 -16.46
CA TRP A 159 -12.04 -0.55 -17.52
C TRP A 159 -12.86 -0.60 -18.80
N ARG A 160 -12.41 0.12 -19.83
CA ARG A 160 -12.99 0.10 -21.17
C ARG A 160 -12.11 -0.77 -22.09
N VAL A 161 -12.71 -1.78 -22.71
CA VAL A 161 -11.99 -2.69 -23.62
C VAL A 161 -12.30 -2.31 -25.07
N VAL A 162 -11.27 -1.90 -25.81
CA VAL A 162 -11.36 -1.69 -27.26
C VAL A 162 -10.81 -2.92 -27.97
N LYS A 163 -11.59 -3.44 -28.92
CA LYS A 163 -11.22 -4.64 -29.69
C LYS A 163 -10.14 -4.33 -30.72
N GLU A 164 -9.41 -5.37 -31.12
CA GLU A 164 -8.45 -5.27 -32.22
C GLU A 164 -9.13 -4.74 -33.50
N GLY A 165 -8.48 -3.80 -34.18
CA GLY A 165 -8.96 -3.17 -35.41
C GLY A 165 -10.18 -2.24 -35.28
N ALA A 166 -10.74 -2.04 -34.09
CA ALA A 166 -11.84 -1.12 -33.87
C ALA A 166 -11.36 0.35 -33.77
N ASP A 167 -12.27 1.30 -33.99
CA ASP A 167 -12.00 2.72 -33.77
C ASP A 167 -11.54 2.96 -32.33
N GLY A 168 -10.51 3.78 -32.16
CA GLY A 168 -9.85 4.03 -30.88
C GLY A 168 -8.80 3.00 -30.45
N ALA A 169 -8.57 1.92 -31.21
CA ALA A 169 -7.54 0.93 -30.90
C ALA A 169 -6.12 1.51 -31.05
N ILE A 170 -5.30 1.42 -30.01
CA ILE A 170 -3.91 1.88 -30.08
C ILE A 170 -3.12 0.92 -30.98
N GLN A 171 -2.59 1.43 -32.08
CA GLN A 171 -1.84 0.64 -33.08
C GLN A 171 -2.66 -0.56 -33.63
N GLY A 172 -3.99 -0.43 -33.70
CA GLY A 172 -4.88 -1.51 -34.14
C GLY A 172 -4.99 -2.68 -33.17
N LYS A 173 -4.35 -2.62 -32.00
CA LYS A 173 -4.31 -3.70 -31.01
C LYS A 173 -5.47 -3.64 -30.03
N LYS A 174 -5.92 -4.81 -29.55
CA LYS A 174 -6.85 -4.89 -28.43
C LYS A 174 -6.25 -4.19 -27.21
N THR A 175 -6.99 -3.24 -26.63
CA THR A 175 -6.49 -2.38 -25.57
C THR A 175 -7.46 -2.32 -24.39
N TYR A 176 -6.96 -2.54 -23.18
CA TYR A 176 -7.66 -2.31 -21.92
C TYR A 176 -7.32 -0.91 -21.42
N PHE A 177 -8.28 0.01 -21.48
CA PHE A 177 -8.14 1.38 -20.98
C PHE A 177 -8.64 1.47 -19.55
N GLY A 178 -7.75 1.78 -18.62
CA GLY A 178 -8.12 2.19 -17.27
C GLY A 178 -8.47 3.68 -17.29
N LEU A 179 -9.77 3.98 -17.24
CA LEU A 179 -10.28 5.35 -17.19
C LEU A 179 -9.98 5.94 -15.79
N PRO A 180 -9.26 7.07 -15.73
CA PRO A 180 -8.83 7.62 -14.45
C PRO A 180 -9.95 8.43 -13.78
N ASN A 181 -9.73 8.86 -12.53
CA ASN A 181 -10.57 9.89 -11.92
C ASN A 181 -10.23 11.25 -12.56
N MET A 182 -11.20 11.89 -13.19
CA MET A 182 -11.03 13.17 -13.87
C MET A 182 -11.05 14.37 -12.91
N ASP A 183 -11.47 14.18 -11.66
CA ASP A 183 -11.33 15.19 -10.59
C ASP A 183 -9.86 15.54 -10.30
N TYR A 184 -8.92 14.67 -10.72
CA TYR A 184 -7.48 14.90 -10.59
C TYR A 184 -6.89 15.72 -11.76
N ALA A 185 -7.65 15.95 -12.83
CA ALA A 185 -7.23 16.71 -13.99
C ALA A 185 -7.39 18.22 -13.74
N TYR A 186 -6.70 18.74 -12.71
CA TYR A 186 -6.80 20.15 -12.36
C TYR A 186 -6.39 21.05 -13.54
N MET A 187 -7.23 22.04 -13.83
CA MET A 187 -7.04 23.01 -14.90
C MET A 187 -7.34 24.43 -14.42
N TYR A 188 -6.77 25.42 -15.11
CA TYR A 188 -7.06 26.83 -14.87
C TYR A 188 -7.32 27.57 -16.18
N ALA A 189 -8.09 28.66 -16.12
CA ALA A 189 -8.23 29.59 -17.23
C ALA A 189 -8.05 31.03 -16.74
N TYR A 190 -7.61 31.91 -17.64
CA TYR A 190 -7.54 33.34 -17.39
C TYR A 190 -7.99 34.12 -18.63
N ASN A 191 -8.82 35.13 -18.42
CA ASN A 191 -9.13 36.14 -19.44
C ASN A 191 -9.33 37.50 -18.77
N ALA A 192 -9.04 38.58 -19.48
CA ALA A 192 -9.25 39.94 -19.00
C ALA A 192 -9.85 40.82 -20.09
N VAL A 193 -10.86 41.60 -19.73
CA VAL A 193 -11.57 42.52 -20.63
C VAL A 193 -11.99 43.76 -19.87
N THR A 194 -12.19 44.88 -20.57
CA THR A 194 -12.83 46.07 -19.99
C THR A 194 -14.30 46.09 -20.42
N PRO A 195 -15.29 46.23 -19.52
CA PRO A 195 -16.70 46.11 -19.87
C PRO A 195 -17.15 47.08 -20.97
N SER A 196 -16.62 48.31 -21.00
CA SER A 196 -16.87 49.29 -22.06
C SER A 196 -16.44 48.85 -23.48
N GLN A 197 -15.72 47.73 -23.59
CA GLN A 197 -15.23 47.15 -24.84
C GLN A 197 -15.90 45.79 -25.17
N VAL A 198 -16.88 45.37 -24.37
CA VAL A 198 -17.61 44.11 -24.56
C VAL A 198 -19.03 44.43 -24.99
N GLU A 199 -19.39 43.99 -26.19
CA GLU A 199 -20.75 44.09 -26.73
C GLU A 199 -21.73 43.25 -25.89
N ASP A 200 -22.94 43.76 -25.66
CA ASP A 200 -23.98 43.03 -24.96
C ASP A 200 -24.27 41.66 -25.60
N GLY A 201 -24.53 40.64 -24.77
CA GLY A 201 -24.71 39.26 -25.20
C GLY A 201 -23.44 38.52 -25.61
N LYS A 202 -22.25 39.14 -25.59
CA LYS A 202 -20.99 38.49 -25.94
C LYS A 202 -20.43 37.63 -24.80
N PHE A 203 -20.04 36.40 -25.13
CA PHE A 203 -19.41 35.49 -24.19
C PHE A 203 -17.94 35.83 -23.93
N ILE A 204 -17.54 35.80 -22.65
CA ILE A 204 -16.14 35.80 -22.25
C ILE A 204 -15.60 34.37 -22.36
N ASN A 205 -14.74 34.12 -23.34
CA ASN A 205 -14.16 32.80 -23.55
C ASN A 205 -13.05 32.51 -22.53
N LEU A 206 -13.22 31.45 -21.74
CA LEU A 206 -12.21 30.95 -20.81
C LEU A 206 -11.52 29.73 -21.43
N GLN A 207 -10.25 29.92 -21.81
CA GLN A 207 -9.42 28.83 -22.32
C GLN A 207 -8.72 28.12 -21.15
N PHE A 208 -9.09 26.86 -20.92
CA PHE A 208 -8.54 26.05 -19.83
C PHE A 208 -7.24 25.36 -20.22
N HIS A 209 -6.24 25.49 -19.35
CA HIS A 209 -4.93 24.86 -19.46
C HIS A 209 -4.71 23.88 -18.31
N ASN A 210 -4.02 22.77 -18.59
CA ASN A 210 -3.64 21.78 -17.58
C ASN A 210 -2.73 22.39 -16.51
N LEU A 211 -3.02 22.13 -15.23
CA LEU A 211 -2.12 22.43 -14.12
C LEU A 211 -1.25 21.23 -13.78
N VAL A 212 -1.80 20.02 -13.84
CA VAL A 212 -1.08 18.79 -13.51
C VAL A 212 -0.28 18.27 -14.71
N THR A 213 0.76 17.50 -14.42
CA THR A 213 1.47 16.73 -15.46
C THR A 213 0.87 15.33 -15.50
N VAL A 214 0.58 14.81 -16.69
CA VAL A 214 -0.05 13.50 -16.84
C VAL A 214 0.88 12.57 -17.61
N LEU A 215 1.07 11.34 -17.13
CA LEU A 215 1.71 10.28 -17.91
C LEU A 215 0.65 9.38 -18.53
N ASP A 216 0.60 9.33 -19.86
CA ASP A 216 -0.19 8.37 -20.64
C ASP A 216 0.61 7.09 -20.88
N ILE A 217 0.50 6.13 -19.97
CA ILE A 217 1.34 4.94 -19.93
C ILE A 217 0.68 3.81 -20.72
N THR A 218 1.36 3.29 -21.73
CA THR A 218 0.99 2.11 -22.50
C THR A 218 1.90 0.95 -22.14
N VAL A 219 1.35 -0.09 -21.53
CA VAL A 219 2.00 -1.38 -21.25
C VAL A 219 1.70 -2.34 -22.40
N GLN A 220 2.73 -3.00 -22.91
CA GLN A 220 2.60 -4.00 -23.97
C GLN A 220 2.57 -5.40 -23.36
N GLY A 221 1.63 -6.24 -23.78
CA GLY A 221 1.60 -7.65 -23.39
C GLY A 221 2.91 -8.39 -23.73
N PRO A 222 3.14 -9.57 -23.11
CA PRO A 222 4.37 -10.31 -23.32
C PRO A 222 4.48 -10.83 -24.76
N SER A 223 5.70 -11.08 -25.24
CA SER A 223 5.91 -11.62 -26.58
C SER A 223 5.30 -13.02 -26.79
N SER A 224 5.10 -13.77 -25.71
CA SER A 224 4.42 -15.07 -25.69
C SER A 224 3.75 -15.32 -24.33
N GLY A 225 2.77 -16.22 -24.28
CA GLY A 225 2.03 -16.53 -23.06
C GLY A 225 1.11 -15.40 -22.61
N THR A 226 0.83 -15.31 -21.31
CA THR A 226 0.00 -14.23 -20.73
C THR A 226 0.70 -13.63 -19.52
N ALA A 227 0.41 -12.37 -19.22
CA ALA A 227 0.88 -11.68 -18.03
C ALA A 227 -0.31 -11.02 -17.32
N THR A 228 -0.51 -11.34 -16.04
CA THR A 228 -1.51 -10.68 -15.20
C THR A 228 -0.84 -9.53 -14.46
N ILE A 229 -1.36 -8.33 -14.65
CA ILE A 229 -0.81 -7.09 -14.09
C ILE A 229 -1.61 -6.72 -12.86
N THR A 230 -0.94 -6.52 -11.72
CA THR A 230 -1.64 -6.20 -10.46
C THR A 230 -1.60 -4.72 -10.12
N ASN A 231 -0.54 -4.01 -10.52
CA ASN A 231 -0.34 -2.61 -10.20
C ASN A 231 0.64 -1.93 -11.16
N ILE A 232 0.50 -0.62 -11.36
CA ILE A 232 1.49 0.24 -12.03
C ILE A 232 1.92 1.32 -11.06
N ASN A 233 3.24 1.45 -10.86
CA ASN A 233 3.81 2.47 -9.99
C ASN A 233 4.66 3.45 -10.80
N VAL A 234 4.64 4.72 -10.38
CA VAL A 234 5.58 5.75 -10.86
C VAL A 234 6.36 6.25 -9.65
N ASP A 235 7.67 6.02 -9.63
CA ASP A 235 8.57 6.41 -8.55
C ASP A 235 9.45 7.60 -8.95
N ALA A 236 9.66 8.52 -8.01
CA ALA A 236 10.73 9.51 -8.04
C ALA A 236 12.05 8.87 -7.55
N ILE A 237 13.04 8.76 -8.44
CA ILE A 237 14.28 8.01 -8.19
C ILE A 237 15.56 8.86 -8.11
N GLU A 238 15.52 10.14 -8.50
CA GLU A 238 16.69 11.05 -8.49
C GLU A 238 16.39 12.42 -7.85
N GLY A 239 17.44 13.11 -7.39
CA GLY A 239 17.39 14.47 -6.83
C GLY A 239 17.03 14.54 -5.34
N THR A 240 16.80 15.75 -4.82
CA THR A 240 15.92 15.94 -3.66
C THR A 240 14.52 15.50 -4.10
N GLN A 241 14.20 14.22 -3.87
CA GLN A 241 13.07 13.49 -4.47
C GLN A 241 11.89 14.41 -4.83
N PRO A 242 11.61 14.64 -6.14
CA PRO A 242 10.49 15.48 -6.51
C PRO A 242 9.21 14.87 -5.93
N ILE A 243 8.38 15.76 -5.39
CA ILE A 243 7.10 15.38 -4.81
C ILE A 243 6.14 15.15 -5.97
N LEU A 244 5.58 13.94 -6.04
CA LEU A 244 4.66 13.54 -7.11
C LEU A 244 3.19 13.69 -6.69
N THR A 245 2.90 13.56 -5.39
CA THR A 245 1.55 13.44 -4.82
C THR A 245 1.37 14.26 -3.54
N GLY A 246 0.16 14.25 -2.98
CA GLY A 246 -0.28 15.00 -1.80
C GLY A 246 -0.83 16.39 -2.12
N ASP A 247 -0.91 17.24 -1.10
CA ASP A 247 -1.45 18.59 -1.21
C ASP A 247 -0.48 19.54 -1.95
N PHE A 248 -1.06 20.42 -2.74
CA PHE A 248 -0.36 21.52 -3.40
C PHE A 248 -1.26 22.76 -3.46
N THR A 249 -0.65 23.94 -3.43
CA THR A 249 -1.37 25.22 -3.50
C THR A 249 -0.97 25.96 -4.76
N CYS A 250 -1.96 26.41 -5.55
CA CYS A 250 -1.77 27.19 -6.76
C CYS A 250 -2.29 28.62 -6.58
N ASN A 251 -1.46 29.61 -6.85
CA ASN A 251 -1.89 30.99 -6.98
C ASN A 251 -2.36 31.27 -8.41
N ILE A 252 -3.67 31.25 -8.62
CA ILE A 252 -4.28 31.48 -9.94
C ILE A 252 -4.25 32.95 -10.35
N ARG A 253 -4.16 33.89 -9.40
CA ARG A 253 -4.12 35.34 -9.69
C ARG A 253 -2.82 35.81 -10.32
N ASN A 254 -1.78 35.00 -10.22
CA ASN A 254 -0.52 35.25 -10.92
C ASN A 254 -0.62 34.99 -12.44
N ALA A 255 -1.69 34.36 -12.93
CA ALA A 255 -1.88 34.13 -14.35
C ALA A 255 -2.03 35.45 -15.12
N THR A 256 -1.44 35.53 -16.31
CA THR A 256 -1.55 36.68 -17.22
C THR A 256 -1.81 36.24 -18.66
N THR A 257 -2.31 37.14 -19.51
CA THR A 257 -2.48 36.91 -20.95
C THR A 257 -1.13 36.97 -21.65
N GLY A 258 -0.75 35.90 -22.36
CA GLY A 258 0.50 35.80 -23.15
C GLY A 258 1.38 34.60 -22.76
N GLU A 259 2.37 34.26 -23.59
CA GLU A 259 3.37 33.24 -23.25
C GLU A 259 4.28 33.75 -22.13
N GLY A 260 4.28 33.09 -20.96
CA GLY A 260 5.36 33.25 -19.97
C GLY A 260 5.01 33.54 -18.52
N ILE A 261 3.73 33.64 -18.11
CA ILE A 261 3.36 33.57 -16.68
C ILE A 261 2.15 32.66 -16.48
N THR A 262 2.43 31.41 -16.08
CA THR A 262 1.48 30.37 -15.69
C THR A 262 1.08 30.51 -14.21
N ALA A 263 -0.06 29.94 -13.81
CA ALA A 263 -0.40 29.82 -12.39
C ALA A 263 0.76 29.17 -11.61
N THR A 264 1.19 29.79 -10.52
CA THR A 264 2.34 29.30 -9.74
C THR A 264 1.87 28.35 -8.65
N CYS A 265 2.38 27.12 -8.64
CA CYS A 265 1.99 26.10 -7.66
C CYS A 265 3.19 25.58 -6.86
N GLU A 266 2.98 25.28 -5.58
CA GLU A 266 4.00 24.69 -4.69
C GLU A 266 3.39 23.53 -3.87
N PRO A 267 4.15 22.44 -3.61
CA PRO A 267 3.71 21.38 -2.69
C PRO A 267 3.58 21.91 -1.26
N VAL A 268 2.56 21.47 -0.52
CA VAL A 268 2.30 21.81 0.89
C VAL A 268 1.90 20.57 1.70
N GLY A 269 1.78 20.68 3.02
CA GLY A 269 1.35 19.57 3.90
C GLY A 269 2.51 18.85 4.61
N ASP A 270 2.28 17.61 5.07
CA ASP A 270 3.31 16.80 5.73
C ASP A 270 4.33 16.26 4.70
N PHE A 271 5.62 16.40 5.03
CA PHE A 271 6.74 15.91 4.23
C PHE A 271 7.39 14.65 4.84
N ASN A 272 6.87 14.15 5.95
CA ASN A 272 7.31 12.89 6.58
C ASN A 272 6.62 11.64 5.99
N GLU A 273 5.74 11.82 4.99
CA GLU A 273 5.08 10.74 4.25
C GLU A 273 5.80 10.46 2.91
N GLU A 274 5.72 9.22 2.42
CA GLU A 274 6.25 8.86 1.09
C GLU A 274 5.41 9.48 -0.03
N ARG A 275 5.80 10.67 -0.50
CA ARG A 275 5.13 11.43 -1.58
C ARG A 275 5.87 11.37 -2.93
N GLY A 276 6.90 10.55 -3.02
CA GLY A 276 7.66 10.30 -4.24
C GLY A 276 7.08 9.18 -5.11
N ARG A 277 5.82 8.77 -4.89
CA ARG A 277 5.21 7.61 -5.53
C ARG A 277 3.76 7.86 -5.94
N ILE A 278 3.39 7.27 -7.08
CA ILE A 278 2.01 7.06 -7.54
C ILE A 278 1.79 5.56 -7.71
N SER A 279 0.59 5.08 -7.38
CA SER A 279 0.13 3.70 -7.58
C SER A 279 -1.20 3.66 -8.32
N ILE A 280 -1.32 2.82 -9.34
CA ILE A 280 -2.53 2.60 -10.12
C ILE A 280 -2.88 1.11 -10.09
N PRO A 281 -3.79 0.67 -9.20
CA PRO A 281 -4.18 -0.73 -9.11
C PRO A 281 -4.84 -1.23 -10.39
N CYS A 282 -4.38 -2.38 -10.90
CA CYS A 282 -4.91 -3.00 -12.13
C CYS A 282 -5.98 -4.05 -11.84
N TYR A 283 -6.81 -3.80 -10.83
CA TYR A 283 -7.92 -4.65 -10.42
C TYR A 283 -9.25 -4.07 -10.91
N ASP A 284 -10.01 -4.86 -11.65
CA ASP A 284 -11.36 -4.53 -12.06
C ASP A 284 -12.35 -4.97 -10.99
N LYS A 285 -12.88 -3.99 -10.25
CA LYS A 285 -13.86 -4.21 -9.18
C LYS A 285 -15.18 -4.77 -9.71
N LYS A 286 -15.53 -4.56 -10.98
CA LYS A 286 -16.79 -5.07 -11.58
C LYS A 286 -16.70 -6.59 -11.81
N THR A 287 -15.57 -7.05 -12.34
CA THR A 287 -15.35 -8.49 -12.62
C THR A 287 -14.71 -9.24 -11.45
N GLY A 288 -14.12 -8.51 -10.51
CA GLY A 288 -13.36 -9.06 -9.40
C GLY A 288 -12.02 -9.66 -9.82
N GLN A 289 -11.42 -9.15 -10.91
CA GLN A 289 -10.23 -9.72 -11.53
C GLN A 289 -9.14 -8.67 -11.83
N PHE A 290 -7.88 -9.11 -11.76
CA PHE A 290 -6.77 -8.33 -12.32
C PHE A 290 -6.76 -8.37 -13.84
N ILE A 291 -6.25 -7.32 -14.48
CA ILE A 291 -6.12 -7.29 -15.93
C ILE A 291 -5.03 -8.27 -16.39
N GLN A 292 -5.37 -9.10 -17.37
CA GLN A 292 -4.45 -10.02 -18.02
C GLN A 292 -4.24 -9.63 -19.48
N LEU A 293 -2.98 -9.58 -19.91
CA LEU A 293 -2.59 -9.32 -21.29
C LEU A 293 -2.03 -10.59 -21.93
N GLY A 294 -2.52 -10.91 -23.12
CA GLY A 294 -1.87 -11.81 -24.06
C GLY A 294 -0.89 -11.10 -25.00
N PRO A 295 -0.29 -11.83 -25.96
CA PRO A 295 0.58 -11.23 -26.97
C PRO A 295 -0.22 -10.28 -27.85
N ASN A 296 0.39 -9.16 -28.24
CA ASN A 296 -0.24 -8.08 -29.01
C ASN A 296 -1.45 -7.40 -28.34
N GLU A 297 -1.69 -7.62 -27.05
CA GLU A 297 -2.65 -6.83 -26.27
C GLU A 297 -1.96 -5.69 -25.53
N LEU A 298 -2.69 -4.62 -25.24
CA LEU A 298 -2.18 -3.42 -24.57
C LEU A 298 -3.00 -3.10 -23.32
N LEU A 299 -2.36 -2.52 -22.31
CA LEU A 299 -3.03 -1.84 -21.20
C LEU A 299 -2.62 -0.37 -21.19
N ASN A 300 -3.59 0.53 -21.02
CA ASN A 300 -3.33 1.96 -20.96
C ASN A 300 -3.93 2.58 -19.70
N VAL A 301 -3.12 3.35 -18.97
CA VAL A 301 -3.52 4.06 -17.75
C VAL A 301 -2.94 5.46 -17.72
N LYS A 302 -3.48 6.32 -16.85
CA LYS A 302 -3.03 7.70 -16.65
C LYS A 302 -2.53 7.90 -15.23
N ALA A 303 -1.35 8.49 -15.08
CA ALA A 303 -0.81 8.90 -13.79
C ALA A 303 -0.77 10.43 -13.70
N TYR A 304 -1.46 11.02 -12.73
CA TYR A 304 -1.42 12.44 -12.45
C TYR A 304 -0.28 12.76 -11.49
N ILE A 305 0.50 13.76 -11.82
CA ILE A 305 1.59 14.30 -11.01
C ILE A 305 1.21 15.73 -10.65
N ILE A 306 1.40 16.11 -9.38
CA ILE A 306 1.18 17.50 -8.94
C ILE A 306 1.95 18.49 -9.85
N PRO A 307 1.48 19.75 -9.96
CA PRO A 307 2.11 20.74 -10.82
C PRO A 307 3.62 20.87 -10.56
N GLN A 308 4.40 20.95 -11.65
CA GLN A 308 5.86 21.02 -11.59
C GLN A 308 6.29 22.48 -11.83
N GLY A 309 7.09 23.04 -10.93
CA GLY A 309 7.57 24.43 -11.00
C GLY A 309 9.03 24.55 -10.57
N ASN A 310 9.59 25.78 -10.55
CA ASN A 310 11.03 26.06 -10.35
C ASN A 310 11.72 25.34 -9.16
N LYS A 311 10.97 24.86 -8.15
CA LYS A 311 11.48 24.15 -6.97
C LYS A 311 11.03 22.68 -6.85
N ASN A 312 10.07 22.23 -7.67
CA ASN A 312 9.58 20.86 -7.73
C ASN A 312 9.47 20.50 -9.21
N THR A 313 10.60 20.17 -9.83
CA THR A 313 10.67 19.84 -11.26
C THR A 313 11.21 18.43 -11.44
N VAL A 314 10.43 17.58 -12.09
CA VAL A 314 10.88 16.33 -12.70
C VAL A 314 11.99 16.64 -13.72
N THR A 315 13.24 16.26 -13.40
CA THR A 315 14.42 16.41 -14.29
C THR A 315 14.82 15.09 -14.95
N LYS A 316 16.01 15.05 -15.60
CA LYS A 316 16.49 13.88 -16.35
C LYS A 316 16.44 12.64 -15.47
N ARG A 317 15.86 11.53 -15.97
CA ARG A 317 15.83 10.22 -15.28
C ARG A 317 15.19 10.21 -13.89
N THR A 318 14.42 11.23 -13.55
CA THR A 318 13.79 11.31 -12.22
C THR A 318 12.64 10.35 -12.03
N LEU A 319 12.01 9.85 -13.10
CA LEU A 319 10.86 8.96 -13.00
C LEU A 319 11.17 7.54 -13.46
N ARG A 320 10.70 6.56 -12.69
CA ARG A 320 10.71 5.14 -13.06
C ARG A 320 9.30 4.58 -13.03
N VAL A 321 8.89 3.96 -14.12
CA VAL A 321 7.63 3.21 -14.20
C VAL A 321 7.89 1.75 -13.87
N THR A 322 7.14 1.21 -12.92
CA THR A 322 7.20 -0.19 -12.52
C THR A 322 5.87 -0.87 -12.81
N VAL A 323 5.88 -1.99 -13.53
CA VAL A 323 4.70 -2.84 -13.75
C VAL A 323 4.81 -4.08 -12.87
N SER A 324 3.95 -4.17 -11.87
CA SER A 324 3.86 -5.33 -10.98
C SER A 324 3.05 -6.44 -11.63
N LEU A 325 3.60 -7.66 -11.59
CA LEU A 325 3.00 -8.84 -12.17
C LEU A 325 2.54 -9.80 -11.08
N LEU A 326 1.42 -10.47 -11.32
CA LEU A 326 1.06 -11.66 -10.55
C LEU A 326 2.08 -12.75 -10.89
N ASN A 327 2.71 -13.31 -9.88
CA ASN A 327 3.61 -14.47 -9.99
C ASN A 327 4.90 -14.23 -10.80
N GLY A 328 5.41 -13.01 -10.83
CA GLY A 328 6.70 -12.69 -11.44
C GLY A 328 7.43 -11.51 -10.80
N ALA A 329 8.67 -11.29 -11.22
CA ALA A 329 9.41 -10.08 -10.92
C ALA A 329 8.75 -8.87 -11.63
N PRO A 330 8.75 -7.68 -11.03
CA PRO A 330 8.22 -6.50 -11.67
C PRO A 330 9.11 -6.02 -12.83
N CYS A 331 8.50 -5.54 -13.90
CA CYS A 331 9.20 -4.89 -15.01
C CYS A 331 9.42 -3.40 -14.70
N ARG A 332 10.63 -2.86 -14.94
CA ARG A 332 10.99 -1.48 -14.55
C ARG A 332 11.61 -0.71 -15.68
N LYS A 333 11.14 0.51 -15.92
CA LYS A 333 11.69 1.41 -16.93
C LYS A 333 11.89 2.81 -16.39
N THR A 334 13.14 3.26 -16.37
CA THR A 334 13.50 4.66 -16.10
C THR A 334 13.22 5.49 -17.35
N LEU A 335 12.52 6.61 -17.17
CA LEU A 335 12.15 7.50 -18.26
C LEU A 335 13.28 8.51 -18.51
N GLU A 336 13.68 8.69 -19.77
CA GLU A 336 14.63 9.74 -20.15
C GLU A 336 13.92 11.11 -20.21
N THR A 337 14.57 12.20 -19.76
CA THR A 337 13.94 13.52 -19.51
C THR A 337 13.11 14.10 -20.62
N ASP A 338 13.51 13.83 -21.86
CA ASP A 338 12.88 14.43 -23.02
C ASP A 338 11.46 13.87 -23.21
N ALA A 339 11.06 12.90 -22.37
CA ALA A 339 9.74 12.29 -22.33
C ALA A 339 8.72 13.02 -21.43
N VAL A 340 9.11 14.01 -20.59
CA VAL A 340 8.17 14.67 -19.67
C VAL A 340 8.25 16.19 -19.78
N THR A 341 7.23 16.78 -20.38
CA THR A 341 6.95 18.22 -20.38
C THR A 341 5.95 18.54 -19.27
N PRO A 342 6.30 19.41 -18.30
CA PRO A 342 5.38 19.88 -17.27
C PRO A 342 4.05 20.40 -17.83
N HIS A 343 2.97 20.18 -17.09
CA HIS A 343 1.62 20.67 -17.44
C HIS A 343 1.07 20.11 -18.76
N LYS A 344 1.64 19.02 -19.28
CA LYS A 344 1.19 18.32 -20.50
C LYS A 344 0.85 16.87 -20.22
N ILE A 345 0.18 16.26 -21.20
CA ILE A 345 -0.03 14.81 -21.27
C ILE A 345 1.16 14.20 -22.02
N ASN A 346 1.93 13.39 -21.32
CA ASN A 346 3.18 12.82 -21.79
C ASN A 346 3.00 11.34 -22.08
N ARG A 347 3.15 10.94 -23.34
CA ARG A 347 2.95 9.53 -23.73
C ARG A 347 4.19 8.69 -23.43
N VAL A 348 3.98 7.60 -22.70
CA VAL A 348 5.02 6.66 -22.29
C VAL A 348 4.65 5.28 -22.83
N ILE A 349 5.43 4.77 -23.77
CA ILE A 349 5.24 3.41 -24.30
C ILE A 349 6.33 2.54 -23.70
N LEU A 350 5.92 1.55 -22.90
CA LEU A 350 6.84 0.60 -22.29
C LEU A 350 7.15 -0.56 -23.24
N PRO A 351 8.29 -1.26 -23.07
CA PRO A 351 8.57 -2.48 -23.83
C PRO A 351 7.55 -3.60 -23.56
N PRO A 352 7.52 -4.66 -24.38
CA PRO A 352 6.79 -5.89 -24.08
C PRO A 352 7.17 -6.45 -22.70
N LEU A 353 6.18 -6.91 -21.94
CA LEU A 353 6.41 -7.47 -20.61
C LEU A 353 7.33 -8.69 -20.65
N SER A 354 8.29 -8.73 -19.71
CA SER A 354 9.06 -9.92 -19.40
C SER A 354 8.39 -10.66 -18.25
N VAL A 355 8.11 -11.95 -18.44
CA VAL A 355 7.37 -12.78 -17.45
C VAL A 355 8.34 -13.74 -16.76
N GLY A 356 8.16 -13.93 -15.46
CA GLY A 356 8.97 -14.81 -14.63
C GLY A 356 9.88 -14.06 -13.65
N GLY A 357 10.87 -14.75 -13.11
CA GLY A 357 11.79 -14.21 -12.10
C GLY A 357 11.21 -14.14 -10.68
N THR A 358 12.08 -13.88 -9.72
CA THR A 358 11.75 -13.78 -8.29
C THR A 358 11.49 -12.33 -7.88
N ASN A 359 10.42 -12.11 -7.12
CA ASN A 359 10.09 -10.77 -6.61
C ASN A 359 10.78 -10.49 -5.26
N TYR A 360 11.92 -9.80 -5.31
CA TYR A 360 12.62 -9.25 -4.15
C TYR A 360 12.04 -7.88 -3.78
N TRP A 361 10.82 -7.90 -3.22
CA TRP A 361 9.99 -6.70 -3.10
C TRP A 361 10.49 -5.73 -2.03
N MET A 362 11.07 -6.19 -0.92
CA MET A 362 11.61 -5.29 0.12
C MET A 362 12.80 -4.47 -0.39
N SER A 363 13.59 -5.02 -1.31
CA SER A 363 14.70 -4.36 -2.02
C SER A 363 14.25 -3.28 -3.01
N SER A 364 12.94 -3.05 -3.09
CA SER A 364 12.33 -2.00 -3.91
C SER A 364 11.72 -0.88 -3.06
N LEU A 365 11.84 -0.99 -1.73
CA LEU A 365 11.35 -0.03 -0.75
C LEU A 365 12.49 0.84 -0.22
N ASP A 366 12.14 2.01 0.32
CA ASP A 366 13.10 2.86 1.03
C ASP A 366 13.54 2.15 2.33
N PRO A 367 14.84 1.93 2.56
CA PRO A 367 15.32 1.19 3.73
C PRO A 367 15.04 1.92 5.06
N ASN A 368 14.65 3.20 5.03
CA ASN A 368 14.25 3.95 6.23
C ASN A 368 12.81 3.67 6.71
N ILE A 369 12.02 2.90 5.97
CA ILE A 369 10.66 2.53 6.40
C ILE A 369 10.74 1.69 7.68
N TYR A 370 9.87 1.99 8.65
CA TYR A 370 9.79 1.22 9.89
C TYR A 370 9.23 -0.18 9.62
N VAL A 371 9.80 -1.20 10.23
CA VAL A 371 9.41 -2.60 9.96
C VAL A 371 7.98 -2.92 10.41
N SER A 372 7.44 -2.20 11.39
CA SER A 372 6.05 -2.30 11.84
C SER A 372 5.03 -1.75 10.84
N GLU A 373 5.47 -0.91 9.89
CA GLU A 373 4.61 -0.31 8.86
C GLU A 373 4.47 -1.21 7.62
N LEU A 374 5.13 -2.37 7.59
CA LEU A 374 5.10 -3.27 6.43
C LEU A 374 3.90 -4.21 6.44
N SER A 375 3.41 -4.52 5.25
CA SER A 375 2.47 -5.61 4.97
C SER A 375 3.26 -6.81 4.48
N ILE A 376 3.50 -7.80 5.34
CA ILE A 376 4.37 -8.93 5.08
C ILE A 376 3.53 -10.20 4.88
N PRO A 377 3.57 -10.81 3.68
CA PRO A 377 2.97 -12.12 3.46
C PRO A 377 3.65 -13.19 4.33
N GLY A 378 2.85 -13.93 5.06
CA GLY A 378 3.28 -15.01 5.94
C GLY A 378 2.66 -16.35 5.59
N SER A 379 3.39 -17.43 5.85
CA SER A 379 2.89 -18.80 5.70
C SER A 379 2.59 -19.41 7.07
N LYS A 380 1.36 -19.92 7.24
CA LYS A 380 0.95 -20.60 8.47
C LYS A 380 1.56 -22.00 8.51
N PHE A 381 2.24 -22.33 9.61
CA PHE A 381 2.89 -23.62 9.82
C PHE A 381 3.76 -24.04 8.63
N SER A 382 4.74 -23.20 8.32
CA SER A 382 5.37 -23.06 7.01
C SER A 382 6.04 -24.31 6.45
N VAL A 383 6.45 -25.24 7.31
CA VAL A 383 7.11 -26.51 6.90
C VAL A 383 6.16 -27.69 6.85
N LEU A 384 4.87 -27.52 7.16
CA LEU A 384 3.91 -28.61 7.18
C LEU A 384 3.44 -28.96 5.77
N THR A 385 4.33 -29.65 5.05
CA THR A 385 4.16 -30.12 3.67
C THR A 385 4.22 -31.64 3.60
N THR A 386 3.68 -32.21 2.52
CA THR A 386 3.78 -33.66 2.27
C THR A 386 5.25 -34.09 2.14
N GLY A 387 6.09 -33.28 1.50
CA GLY A 387 7.53 -33.58 1.33
C GLY A 387 8.30 -33.65 2.66
N ASN A 388 7.78 -32.98 3.69
CA ASN A 388 8.30 -33.00 5.05
C ASN A 388 7.62 -34.04 5.95
N ASN A 389 6.79 -34.93 5.37
CA ASN A 389 6.02 -35.95 6.08
C ASN A 389 5.13 -35.37 7.21
N ALA A 390 4.61 -34.16 7.00
CA ALA A 390 3.70 -33.55 7.97
C ALA A 390 2.39 -34.35 8.06
N ALA A 391 1.83 -34.44 9.28
CA ALA A 391 0.56 -35.12 9.51
C ALA A 391 -0.62 -34.36 8.89
N ASN A 392 -0.60 -33.02 9.01
CA ASN A 392 -1.56 -32.11 8.41
C ASN A 392 -0.84 -31.16 7.45
N ILE A 393 -1.38 -31.01 6.24
CA ILE A 393 -0.71 -30.28 5.15
C ILE A 393 -1.26 -28.85 5.08
N TYR A 394 -0.51 -27.89 5.63
CA TYR A 394 -0.85 -26.46 5.58
C TYR A 394 -0.19 -25.73 4.42
N GLN A 395 0.89 -26.30 3.87
CA GLN A 395 1.66 -25.74 2.77
C GLN A 395 1.97 -26.84 1.74
N ASN A 396 1.94 -26.53 0.44
CA ASN A 396 2.39 -27.48 -0.58
C ASN A 396 3.83 -27.20 -1.02
N ALA A 397 4.20 -25.92 -1.08
CA ALA A 397 5.54 -25.47 -1.46
C ALA A 397 6.58 -25.63 -0.33
N THR A 398 7.84 -25.83 -0.70
CA THR A 398 9.00 -25.74 0.21
C THR A 398 9.18 -24.31 0.72
N ILE A 399 9.95 -24.10 1.81
CA ILE A 399 10.24 -22.75 2.31
C ILE A 399 10.92 -21.91 1.21
N GLU A 400 11.87 -22.50 0.46
CA GLU A 400 12.51 -21.85 -0.69
C GLU A 400 11.48 -21.28 -1.65
N ARG A 401 10.49 -22.09 -2.03
CA ARG A 401 9.51 -21.69 -3.02
C ARG A 401 8.54 -20.66 -2.46
N GLN A 402 8.09 -20.80 -1.21
CA GLN A 402 7.32 -19.77 -0.50
C GLN A 402 8.08 -18.43 -0.47
N PHE A 403 9.38 -18.46 -0.17
CA PHE A 403 10.25 -17.28 -0.15
C PHE A 403 10.37 -16.66 -1.56
N GLN A 404 10.66 -17.46 -2.59
CA GLN A 404 10.71 -16.99 -3.98
C GLN A 404 9.39 -16.38 -4.46
N ASP A 405 8.27 -16.87 -3.92
CA ASP A 405 6.93 -16.39 -4.24
C ASP A 405 6.55 -15.10 -3.48
N GLY A 406 7.36 -14.68 -2.50
CA GLY A 406 7.26 -13.38 -1.83
C GLY A 406 6.96 -13.45 -0.33
N VAL A 407 6.81 -14.65 0.24
CA VAL A 407 6.66 -14.86 1.69
C VAL A 407 7.93 -14.44 2.41
N ARG A 408 7.80 -13.69 3.49
CA ARG A 408 8.93 -13.32 4.38
C ARG A 408 8.66 -13.63 5.84
N ALA A 409 7.43 -14.02 6.20
CA ALA A 409 7.08 -14.43 7.55
C ALA A 409 6.73 -15.91 7.65
N PHE A 410 7.28 -16.61 8.64
CA PHE A 410 7.14 -18.05 8.80
C PHE A 410 6.70 -18.39 10.22
N ILE A 411 5.78 -19.35 10.37
CA ILE A 411 5.40 -19.90 11.69
C ILE A 411 5.90 -21.33 11.78
N PHE A 412 6.71 -21.62 12.79
CA PHE A 412 7.10 -22.98 13.16
C PHE A 412 6.49 -23.37 14.50
N GLN A 413 5.74 -24.47 14.48
CA GLN A 413 5.40 -25.19 15.69
C GLN A 413 6.62 -25.96 16.16
N THR A 414 6.97 -25.84 17.43
CA THR A 414 8.21 -26.39 17.98
C THR A 414 7.97 -27.11 19.29
N ALA A 415 8.71 -28.18 19.52
CA ALA A 415 8.64 -28.96 20.75
C ALA A 415 10.03 -29.40 21.19
N VAL A 416 10.15 -29.67 22.49
CA VAL A 416 11.35 -30.26 23.08
C VAL A 416 11.41 -31.73 22.72
N ASN A 417 12.55 -32.15 22.16
CA ASN A 417 12.95 -33.55 22.12
C ASN A 417 14.13 -33.71 23.05
N GLY A 418 13.91 -34.39 24.17
CA GLY A 418 14.90 -34.51 25.23
C GLY A 418 14.71 -35.77 26.07
N SER A 419 15.66 -36.01 26.96
CA SER A 419 15.69 -37.19 27.82
C SER A 419 16.26 -36.87 29.19
N ASN A 420 15.72 -37.55 30.20
CA ASN A 420 16.22 -37.58 31.57
C ASN A 420 17.07 -38.85 31.73
N SER A 421 18.28 -38.74 32.28
CA SER A 421 19.22 -39.87 32.39
C SER A 421 18.72 -41.03 33.26
N ASP A 422 17.78 -40.77 34.17
CA ASP A 422 17.16 -41.73 35.07
C ASP A 422 15.77 -42.21 34.61
N GLY A 423 15.32 -41.77 33.42
CA GLY A 423 13.96 -42.02 32.94
C GLY A 423 12.87 -41.20 33.67
N GLY A 424 13.24 -40.21 34.48
CA GLY A 424 12.33 -39.26 35.14
C GLY A 424 11.53 -39.81 36.33
N SER A 425 11.86 -41.02 36.82
CA SER A 425 11.10 -41.69 37.88
C SER A 425 11.72 -41.54 39.27
N ASN A 426 13.03 -41.32 39.38
CA ASN A 426 13.74 -41.14 40.65
C ASN A 426 14.91 -40.17 40.43
N PRO A 427 14.67 -38.85 40.47
CA PRO A 427 15.60 -37.83 39.96
C PRO A 427 16.84 -37.61 40.85
N GLU A 428 17.34 -38.65 41.51
CA GLU A 428 18.60 -38.64 42.24
C GLU A 428 19.77 -38.62 41.24
N ASN A 429 20.52 -37.53 41.20
CA ASN A 429 21.55 -37.27 40.18
C ASN A 429 21.02 -37.27 38.73
N ASN A 430 19.75 -36.94 38.51
CA ASN A 430 19.21 -36.82 37.15
C ASN A 430 19.88 -35.67 36.38
N THR A 431 20.02 -35.89 35.08
CA THR A 431 20.58 -34.97 34.10
C THR A 431 19.62 -34.88 32.91
N PHE A 432 19.36 -33.67 32.43
CA PHE A 432 18.49 -33.46 31.26
C PHE A 432 19.33 -33.07 30.05
N SER A 433 19.00 -33.62 28.89
CA SER A 433 19.57 -33.21 27.60
C SER A 433 18.44 -33.13 26.56
N GLY A 434 18.51 -32.17 25.65
CA GLY A 434 17.50 -32.03 24.62
C GLY A 434 17.83 -30.95 23.60
N ASN A 435 17.01 -30.88 22.56
CA ASN A 435 17.05 -29.82 21.55
C ASN A 435 15.61 -29.41 21.17
N ILE A 436 15.48 -28.31 20.42
CA ILE A 436 14.21 -27.85 19.84
C ILE A 436 14.08 -28.38 18.42
N ASN A 437 12.97 -29.08 18.16
CA ASN A 437 12.58 -29.50 16.82
C ASN A 437 11.36 -28.73 16.34
N VAL A 438 11.27 -28.57 15.03
CA VAL A 438 10.04 -28.16 14.34
C VAL A 438 9.16 -29.40 14.14
N VAL A 439 7.87 -29.28 14.43
CA VAL A 439 6.93 -30.41 14.51
C VAL A 439 5.58 -30.09 13.88
N SER A 440 4.78 -31.11 13.59
CA SER A 440 3.39 -31.00 13.12
C SER A 440 2.43 -31.23 14.28
N GLU A 441 1.92 -30.14 14.88
CA GLU A 441 0.94 -30.08 15.99
C GLU A 441 1.40 -30.67 17.34
N SER A 442 2.24 -31.71 17.37
CA SER A 442 2.74 -32.33 18.59
C SER A 442 4.17 -32.86 18.44
N ALA A 443 4.85 -33.04 19.57
CA ALA A 443 6.25 -33.47 19.62
C ALA A 443 6.53 -34.82 18.94
N GLY A 444 5.53 -35.72 18.89
CA GLY A 444 5.65 -37.03 18.23
C GLY A 444 5.80 -36.93 16.71
N ASN A 445 5.39 -35.81 16.12
CA ASN A 445 5.39 -35.60 14.67
C ASN A 445 6.54 -34.67 14.26
N LYS A 446 7.78 -35.11 14.53
CA LYS A 446 8.99 -34.34 14.17
C LYS A 446 9.09 -34.15 12.65
N VAL A 447 9.31 -32.90 12.24
CA VAL A 447 9.62 -32.52 10.85
C VAL A 447 11.12 -32.35 10.66
N MET A 448 11.75 -31.45 11.42
CA MET A 448 13.20 -31.15 11.32
C MET A 448 13.73 -30.51 12.62
N SER A 449 15.05 -30.25 12.69
CA SER A 449 15.61 -29.46 13.80
C SER A 449 15.38 -27.96 13.59
N LEU A 450 15.34 -27.16 14.68
CA LEU A 450 15.27 -25.71 14.56
C LEU A 450 16.49 -25.12 13.83
N GLU A 451 17.66 -25.72 14.03
CA GLU A 451 18.91 -25.30 13.41
C GLU A 451 18.87 -25.41 11.89
N ASP A 452 18.37 -26.54 11.37
CA ASP A 452 18.25 -26.76 9.92
C ASP A 452 17.31 -25.73 9.30
N ALA A 453 16.17 -25.49 9.95
CA ALA A 453 15.18 -24.53 9.48
C ALA A 453 15.72 -23.08 9.45
N VAL A 454 16.49 -22.67 10.46
CA VAL A 454 17.16 -21.35 10.49
C VAL A 454 18.22 -21.24 9.40
N LYS A 455 19.04 -22.28 9.19
CA LYS A 455 20.07 -22.30 8.14
C LYS A 455 19.45 -22.22 6.74
N GLU A 456 18.32 -22.90 6.53
CA GLU A 456 17.58 -22.89 5.28
C GLU A 456 17.13 -21.45 4.93
N ILE A 457 16.44 -20.76 5.85
CA ILE A 457 16.03 -19.35 5.65
C ILE A 457 17.26 -18.44 5.45
N ALA A 458 18.31 -18.62 6.23
CA ALA A 458 19.52 -17.81 6.14
C ALA A 458 20.20 -17.93 4.75
N SER A 459 20.18 -19.12 4.15
CA SER A 459 20.74 -19.34 2.81
C SER A 459 19.99 -18.57 1.71
N TYR A 460 18.69 -18.35 1.87
CA TYR A 460 17.90 -17.56 0.92
C TYR A 460 18.23 -16.07 1.02
N LEU A 461 18.38 -15.55 2.25
CA LEU A 461 18.83 -14.18 2.47
C LEU A 461 20.24 -13.95 1.93
N GLU A 462 21.14 -14.92 2.09
CA GLU A 462 22.47 -14.88 1.47
C GLU A 462 22.39 -14.85 -0.06
N THR A 463 21.47 -15.61 -0.65
CA THR A 463 21.24 -15.60 -2.09
C THR A 463 20.76 -14.22 -2.56
N CYS A 464 19.86 -13.57 -1.81
CA CYS A 464 19.39 -12.21 -2.10
C CYS A 464 20.56 -11.21 -2.14
N GLU A 465 21.42 -11.23 -1.12
CA GLU A 465 22.59 -10.37 -1.01
C GLU A 465 23.56 -10.57 -2.20
N LYS A 466 23.82 -11.83 -2.58
CA LYS A 466 24.69 -12.16 -3.74
C LYS A 466 24.19 -11.60 -5.08
N VAL A 467 22.87 -11.38 -5.22
CA VAL A 467 22.27 -10.78 -6.43
C VAL A 467 21.94 -9.30 -6.26
N GLY A 468 22.49 -8.64 -5.23
CA GLY A 468 22.33 -7.20 -4.99
C GLY A 468 20.93 -6.80 -4.49
N LYS A 469 20.21 -7.73 -3.85
CA LYS A 469 18.88 -7.52 -3.26
C LYS A 469 19.01 -7.52 -1.74
N GLU A 470 19.60 -6.45 -1.22
CA GLU A 470 20.13 -6.40 0.13
C GLU A 470 19.06 -6.18 1.21
N ASN A 471 17.92 -5.55 0.89
CA ASN A 471 16.93 -5.14 1.91
C ASN A 471 16.01 -6.29 2.38
N GLU A 472 16.13 -7.49 1.82
CA GLU A 472 15.28 -8.61 2.22
C GLU A 472 15.62 -9.06 3.64
N PHE A 473 14.61 -9.32 4.47
CA PHE A 473 14.76 -9.96 5.79
C PHE A 473 13.66 -10.98 5.99
N ALA A 474 13.79 -11.86 6.98
CA ALA A 474 12.78 -12.84 7.33
C ALA A 474 12.27 -12.65 8.77
N PHE A 475 11.01 -12.95 9.00
CA PHE A 475 10.38 -13.00 10.31
C PHE A 475 10.02 -14.44 10.63
N LEU A 476 10.49 -14.97 11.76
CA LEU A 476 10.23 -16.33 12.17
C LEU A 476 9.57 -16.36 13.55
N MET A 477 8.31 -16.79 13.57
CA MET A 477 7.52 -16.99 14.77
C MET A 477 7.62 -18.45 15.24
N LEU A 478 8.02 -18.65 16.48
CA LEU A 478 8.21 -19.94 17.12
C LEU A 478 7.12 -20.15 18.17
N THR A 479 6.33 -21.22 18.04
CA THR A 479 5.23 -21.52 18.95
C THR A 479 5.47 -22.85 19.65
N PHE A 480 5.08 -22.95 20.92
CA PHE A 480 5.08 -24.21 21.65
C PHE A 480 4.03 -25.17 21.07
N ALA A 481 4.41 -26.43 20.85
CA ALA A 481 3.53 -27.53 20.50
C ALA A 481 3.52 -28.57 21.64
N THR A 482 2.38 -29.24 21.82
CA THR A 482 2.16 -30.13 22.96
C THR A 482 2.97 -31.43 22.86
N GLY A 483 3.12 -32.12 24.00
CA GLY A 483 3.76 -33.45 24.07
C GLY A 483 5.28 -33.44 24.13
N GLY A 484 5.92 -32.27 24.24
CA GLY A 484 7.38 -32.16 24.40
C GLY A 484 7.87 -32.78 25.72
N ASN A 485 9.12 -33.26 25.73
CA ASN A 485 9.73 -33.79 26.95
C ASN A 485 9.92 -32.68 28.00
N GLN A 486 9.76 -33.06 29.26
CA GLN A 486 9.97 -32.18 30.41
C GLN A 486 11.19 -32.62 31.21
N ASP A 487 11.80 -31.68 31.92
CA ASP A 487 12.94 -31.92 32.78
C ASP A 487 12.48 -32.30 34.20
N ALA A 488 12.83 -33.52 34.63
CA ALA A 488 12.36 -34.10 35.89
C ALA A 488 13.05 -33.51 37.15
N GLY A 489 13.94 -32.52 36.99
CA GLY A 489 14.69 -31.94 38.09
C GLY A 489 15.86 -32.84 38.50
N THR A 490 16.61 -32.42 39.52
CA THR A 490 17.59 -33.28 40.19
C THR A 490 17.58 -33.02 41.68
N GLY A 491 17.71 -34.06 42.48
CA GLY A 491 17.73 -33.93 43.92
C GLY A 491 18.55 -35.02 44.59
N GLU A 492 18.53 -35.00 45.91
CA GLU A 492 19.22 -35.98 46.72
C GLU A 492 18.48 -36.21 48.04
N TYR A 493 18.72 -37.38 48.62
CA TYR A 493 18.28 -37.65 49.97
C TYR A 493 19.33 -37.17 50.98
N TYR A 494 18.88 -36.43 51.98
CA TYR A 494 19.69 -36.05 53.13
C TYR A 494 19.08 -36.59 54.43
N ARG A 495 19.91 -36.72 55.46
CA ARG A 495 19.44 -37.04 56.82
C ARG A 495 19.21 -35.76 57.58
N ASP A 496 17.96 -35.53 57.97
CA ASP A 496 17.61 -34.46 58.91
C ASP A 496 17.79 -34.98 60.34
N ASN A 497 18.75 -34.40 61.06
CA ASN A 497 19.08 -34.73 62.45
C ASN A 497 18.49 -33.73 63.46
N SER A 498 17.53 -32.89 63.06
CA SER A 498 16.92 -31.88 63.95
C SER A 498 15.95 -32.46 64.99
N GLY A 499 15.60 -33.75 64.90
CA GLY A 499 14.73 -34.46 65.86
C GLY A 499 15.43 -35.61 66.60
N TRP A 500 14.69 -36.28 67.49
CA TRP A 500 15.21 -37.40 68.32
C TRP A 500 15.54 -38.67 67.51
N ILE A 501 15.04 -38.78 66.27
CA ILE A 501 15.32 -39.87 65.33
C ILE A 501 15.69 -39.24 63.97
N PRO A 502 16.86 -39.56 63.37
CA PRO A 502 17.21 -39.10 62.03
C PRO A 502 16.18 -39.53 60.99
N VAL A 503 15.63 -38.58 60.23
CA VAL A 503 14.65 -38.85 59.17
C VAL A 503 15.30 -38.63 57.80
N ARG A 504 15.12 -39.59 56.88
CA ARG A 504 15.53 -39.44 55.48
C ARG A 504 14.54 -38.49 54.80
N ARG A 505 15.02 -37.34 54.32
CA ARG A 505 14.22 -36.34 53.60
C ARG A 505 14.78 -36.13 52.20
N TRP A 506 13.91 -35.75 51.28
CA TRP A 506 14.27 -35.35 49.93
C TRP A 506 14.50 -33.84 49.89
N ARG A 507 15.52 -33.39 49.14
CA ARG A 507 15.65 -31.99 48.73
C ARG A 507 15.93 -31.91 47.24
N TRP A 508 15.37 -30.89 46.59
CA TRP A 508 15.73 -30.54 45.22
C TRP A 508 17.07 -29.80 45.22
N ILE A 509 17.99 -30.28 44.39
CA ILE A 509 19.19 -29.52 43.99
C ILE A 509 18.80 -28.57 42.85
N ARG A 510 17.94 -29.06 41.94
CA ARG A 510 17.29 -28.30 40.87
C ARG A 510 15.84 -28.77 40.74
N GLU A 511 14.89 -27.85 40.82
CA GLU A 511 13.47 -28.19 40.73
C GLU A 511 13.11 -28.75 39.34
N PRO A 512 12.10 -29.64 39.24
CA PRO A 512 11.55 -30.07 37.97
C PRO A 512 10.94 -28.89 37.22
N ARG A 513 10.95 -29.01 35.89
CA ARG A 513 10.37 -28.05 34.96
C ARG A 513 9.33 -28.77 34.13
N ASP A 514 8.12 -28.22 34.04
CA ASP A 514 7.09 -28.77 33.16
C ASP A 514 7.48 -28.61 31.67
N ALA A 515 6.66 -29.13 30.76
CA ALA A 515 6.94 -29.09 29.32
C ALA A 515 7.05 -27.65 28.76
N GLU A 516 6.23 -26.70 29.24
CA GLU A 516 6.26 -25.31 28.76
C GLU A 516 7.51 -24.59 29.26
N GLN A 517 7.83 -24.76 30.55
CA GLN A 517 9.05 -24.25 31.18
C GLN A 517 10.29 -24.83 30.52
N THR A 518 10.31 -26.14 30.26
CA THR A 518 11.42 -26.81 29.57
C THR A 518 11.61 -26.24 28.17
N TRP A 519 10.51 -26.06 27.42
CA TRP A 519 10.55 -25.51 26.06
C TRP A 519 11.10 -24.11 26.01
N ILE A 520 10.59 -23.16 26.81
CA ILE A 520 10.99 -21.76 26.69
C ILE A 520 12.47 -21.55 27.10
N ASN A 521 12.93 -22.31 28.10
CA ASN A 521 14.32 -22.28 28.53
C ASN A 521 15.26 -22.89 27.49
N LEU A 522 14.90 -24.04 26.91
CA LEU A 522 15.71 -24.68 25.88
C LEU A 522 15.70 -23.88 24.56
N LEU A 523 14.60 -23.21 24.24
CA LEU A 523 14.50 -22.30 23.11
C LEU A 523 15.47 -21.12 23.26
N ARG A 524 15.49 -20.46 24.42
CA ARG A 524 16.47 -19.40 24.74
C ARG A 524 17.89 -19.88 24.53
N ASP A 525 18.23 -21.06 25.05
CA ASP A 525 19.59 -21.61 24.97
C ASP A 525 19.96 -21.94 23.52
N LYS A 526 19.07 -22.61 22.77
CA LYS A 526 19.31 -22.96 21.37
C LYS A 526 19.41 -21.74 20.48
N VAL A 527 18.57 -20.71 20.67
CA VAL A 527 18.67 -19.47 19.89
C VAL A 527 19.97 -18.73 20.17
N ASN A 528 20.42 -18.69 21.43
CA ASN A 528 21.72 -18.10 21.77
C ASN A 528 22.89 -18.84 21.12
N GLU A 529 22.85 -20.18 21.10
CA GLU A 529 23.82 -21.00 20.37
C GLU A 529 23.82 -20.64 18.89
N LEU A 530 22.65 -20.63 18.24
CA LEU A 530 22.52 -20.33 16.82
C LEU A 530 22.96 -18.89 16.48
N ALA A 531 22.72 -17.93 17.36
CA ALA A 531 23.08 -16.52 17.16
C ALA A 531 24.59 -16.27 17.22
N THR A 532 25.40 -17.20 17.77
CA THR A 532 26.86 -17.09 17.73
C THR A 532 27.45 -17.33 16.34
N VAL A 533 26.69 -17.95 15.44
CA VAL A 533 27.11 -18.28 14.09
C VAL A 533 26.59 -17.21 13.13
N THR A 534 27.46 -16.31 12.65
CA THR A 534 27.08 -15.20 11.74
C THR A 534 26.30 -15.66 10.51
N GLY A 535 26.62 -16.84 9.98
CA GLY A 535 25.94 -17.45 8.83
C GLY A 535 24.47 -17.81 9.07
N ASN A 536 24.03 -17.96 10.33
CA ASN A 536 22.62 -18.19 10.66
C ASN A 536 21.79 -16.90 10.57
N ARG A 537 22.43 -15.74 10.41
CA ARG A 537 21.79 -14.43 10.12
C ARG A 537 20.72 -13.99 11.14
N ILE A 538 20.71 -14.51 12.37
CA ILE A 538 19.79 -14.04 13.42
C ILE A 538 20.10 -12.57 13.75
N TYR A 539 19.08 -11.72 13.74
CA TYR A 539 19.20 -10.33 14.19
C TYR A 539 19.36 -10.29 15.71
N THR A 540 20.42 -9.64 16.20
CA THR A 540 20.77 -9.62 17.63
C THR A 540 20.67 -8.24 18.28
N GLY A 541 20.43 -7.18 17.48
CA GLY A 541 20.07 -5.87 18.01
C GLY A 541 18.67 -5.89 18.62
N GLU A 542 18.37 -4.92 19.48
CA GLU A 542 17.01 -4.77 19.99
C GLU A 542 16.06 -4.31 18.87
N ILE A 543 14.88 -4.95 18.78
CA ILE A 543 13.78 -4.44 17.98
C ILE A 543 13.03 -3.41 18.83
N THR A 544 12.87 -2.20 18.29
CA THR A 544 12.20 -1.07 18.94
C THR A 544 11.17 -0.48 17.99
N PRO A 545 10.30 0.46 18.44
CA PRO A 545 9.41 1.17 17.53
C PRO A 545 10.13 1.92 16.39
N ASN A 546 11.42 2.25 16.57
CA ASN A 546 12.22 2.98 15.59
C ASN A 546 13.03 2.08 14.64
N THR A 547 12.89 0.76 14.74
CA THR A 547 13.62 -0.17 13.89
C THR A 547 13.14 -0.06 12.43
N THR A 548 14.08 0.08 11.51
CA THR A 548 13.81 0.20 10.07
C THR A 548 14.26 -1.05 9.30
N ILE A 549 13.91 -1.11 8.01
CA ILE A 549 14.41 -2.14 7.10
C ILE A 549 15.95 -2.15 7.09
N ASP A 550 16.59 -0.98 7.11
CA ASP A 550 18.06 -0.88 7.08
C ASP A 550 18.73 -1.59 8.26
N ASP A 551 18.11 -1.56 9.44
CA ASP A 551 18.63 -2.20 10.65
C ASP A 551 18.62 -3.73 10.54
N VAL A 552 17.59 -4.30 9.89
CA VAL A 552 17.31 -5.75 9.89
C VAL A 552 17.64 -6.45 8.56
N LYS A 553 18.08 -5.69 7.54
CA LYS A 553 18.32 -6.21 6.20
C LYS A 553 19.29 -7.39 6.20
N GLY A 554 18.96 -8.44 5.45
CA GLY A 554 19.71 -9.68 5.37
C GLY A 554 19.69 -10.54 6.64
N LYS A 555 18.79 -10.26 7.60
CA LYS A 555 18.69 -10.98 8.89
C LYS A 555 17.34 -11.68 9.11
N ILE A 556 17.31 -12.54 10.13
CA ILE A 556 16.11 -13.23 10.63
C ILE A 556 15.72 -12.64 11.98
N ILE A 557 14.51 -12.11 12.06
CA ILE A 557 13.88 -11.63 13.28
C ILE A 557 13.14 -12.81 13.93
N LEU A 558 13.36 -13.06 15.22
CA LEU A 558 12.72 -14.14 15.97
C LEU A 558 11.67 -13.61 16.93
N LYS A 559 10.55 -14.34 17.02
CA LYS A 559 9.44 -14.04 17.93
C LYS A 559 8.89 -15.32 18.54
N ALA A 560 8.54 -15.32 19.82
CA ALA A 560 7.95 -16.47 20.50
C ALA A 560 6.76 -16.06 21.39
N ASN A 561 5.80 -16.97 21.55
CA ASN A 561 4.71 -16.81 22.52
C ASN A 561 5.00 -17.58 23.81
N TYR A 562 4.49 -17.08 24.92
CA TYR A 562 4.36 -17.83 26.17
C TYR A 562 2.88 -17.90 26.59
N ASN A 563 2.48 -18.97 27.25
CA ASN A 563 1.06 -19.31 27.48
C ASN A 563 0.60 -19.16 28.92
N SER A 564 1.52 -18.99 29.86
CA SER A 564 1.21 -18.88 31.29
C SER A 564 2.30 -18.12 32.04
N GLU A 565 1.96 -17.53 33.18
CA GLU A 565 2.96 -16.90 34.06
C GLU A 565 3.96 -17.94 34.59
N GLY A 566 3.48 -19.15 34.90
CA GLY A 566 4.30 -20.26 35.39
C GLY A 566 5.39 -20.70 34.41
N MET A 567 5.16 -20.57 33.10
CA MET A 567 6.15 -20.83 32.05
C MET A 567 7.43 -20.00 32.22
N LEU A 568 7.34 -18.80 32.79
CA LEU A 568 8.43 -17.84 32.88
C LEU A 568 9.37 -18.05 34.07
N LYS A 569 8.96 -18.87 35.06
CA LYS A 569 9.60 -19.01 36.38
C LYS A 569 11.13 -19.13 36.35
N TYR A 570 11.66 -19.91 35.40
CA TYR A 570 13.10 -20.21 35.32
C TYR A 570 13.83 -19.51 34.18
N TYR A 571 13.15 -18.64 33.41
CA TYR A 571 13.74 -18.07 32.19
C TYR A 571 15.00 -17.22 32.47
N THR A 572 15.11 -16.60 33.63
CA THR A 572 16.28 -15.80 34.03
C THR A 572 17.24 -16.54 34.96
N ASP A 573 17.07 -17.87 35.14
CA ASP A 573 18.02 -18.70 35.89
C ASP A 573 19.37 -18.74 35.13
N PRO A 574 20.48 -18.25 35.74
CA PRO A 574 21.79 -18.25 35.10
C PRO A 574 22.42 -19.65 35.01
N THR A 575 21.80 -20.67 35.64
CA THR A 575 22.28 -22.04 35.66
C THR A 575 21.66 -22.87 34.54
N SER A 576 22.50 -23.51 33.72
CA SER A 576 21.98 -24.47 32.75
C SER A 576 21.37 -25.68 33.46
N PHE A 577 20.17 -26.02 33.03
CA PHE A 577 19.51 -27.28 33.38
C PHE A 577 19.87 -28.40 32.39
N VAL A 578 20.53 -28.05 31.28
CA VAL A 578 21.10 -29.00 30.34
C VAL A 578 22.45 -29.48 30.87
N TYR A 579 22.62 -30.79 30.94
CA TYR A 579 23.83 -31.41 31.45
C TYR A 579 25.06 -31.13 30.58
N ASN A 580 26.17 -30.75 31.21
CA ASN A 580 27.36 -30.21 30.54
C ASN A 580 27.04 -29.02 29.61
N GLY A 581 25.93 -28.31 29.84
CA GLY A 581 25.58 -27.10 29.11
C GLY A 581 26.54 -25.94 29.43
N PRO A 582 26.73 -25.00 28.51
CA PRO A 582 27.47 -23.77 28.80
C PRO A 582 26.75 -22.94 29.88
N GLY A 583 27.44 -21.94 30.44
CA GLY A 583 26.77 -20.91 31.24
C GLY A 583 25.62 -20.29 30.45
N VAL A 584 24.46 -20.11 31.09
CA VAL A 584 23.23 -19.70 30.42
C VAL A 584 23.13 -18.19 30.41
N LYS A 585 22.89 -17.63 29.22
CA LYS A 585 22.46 -16.23 29.10
C LYS A 585 21.02 -16.13 29.60
N THR A 586 20.73 -15.11 30.38
CA THR A 586 19.38 -14.85 30.92
C THR A 586 18.48 -14.08 29.94
N SER A 587 18.89 -13.97 28.67
CA SER A 587 18.15 -13.36 27.56
C SER A 587 18.49 -14.06 26.25
N ALA A 588 17.64 -13.92 25.23
CA ALA A 588 17.90 -14.37 23.87
C ALA A 588 17.35 -13.35 22.86
N PRO A 589 17.91 -13.22 21.64
CA PRO A 589 17.44 -12.28 20.61
C PRO A 589 16.08 -12.71 20.03
N ILE A 590 15.03 -12.58 20.84
CA ILE A 590 13.66 -13.02 20.58
C ILE A 590 12.71 -11.97 21.15
N MET A 591 11.66 -11.64 20.40
CA MET A 591 10.51 -10.89 20.92
C MET A 591 9.50 -11.84 21.58
N PHE A 592 8.97 -11.48 22.74
CA PHE A 592 8.06 -12.31 23.52
C PHE A 592 6.72 -11.63 23.72
N THR A 593 5.63 -12.40 23.61
CA THR A 593 4.27 -11.93 23.88
C THR A 593 3.46 -13.01 24.58
N TYR A 594 2.59 -12.62 25.51
CA TYR A 594 1.60 -13.53 26.08
C TYR A 594 0.57 -13.94 25.03
N TRP A 595 0.29 -15.24 24.95
CA TRP A 595 -0.82 -15.78 24.17
C TRP A 595 -1.77 -16.55 25.10
N GLY A 596 -2.87 -15.91 25.47
CA GLY A 596 -3.91 -16.51 26.33
C GLY A 596 -5.07 -17.10 25.54
N ALA A 597 -5.67 -16.27 24.69
CA ALA A 597 -6.77 -16.62 23.80
C ALA A 597 -6.52 -16.07 22.38
N ALA A 598 -7.48 -16.34 21.48
CA ALA A 598 -7.42 -15.95 20.07
C ALA A 598 -7.16 -14.45 19.83
N THR A 599 -7.67 -13.58 20.71
CA THR A 599 -7.69 -12.12 20.54
C THR A 599 -7.21 -11.37 21.80
N GLY A 600 -6.30 -11.96 22.57
CA GLY A 600 -5.71 -11.35 23.77
C GLY A 600 -5.73 -12.29 24.98
N PRO A 601 -5.75 -11.76 26.22
CA PRO A 601 -5.73 -12.58 27.42
C PRO A 601 -7.08 -13.24 27.74
N GLU A 602 -8.17 -12.71 27.17
CA GLU A 602 -9.54 -13.14 27.44
C GLU A 602 -10.17 -13.79 26.20
N LYS A 603 -10.94 -14.86 26.42
CA LYS A 603 -11.65 -15.55 25.35
C LYS A 603 -12.78 -14.67 24.81
N ASP A 604 -12.93 -14.62 23.48
CA ASP A 604 -13.99 -13.89 22.77
C ASP A 604 -14.05 -12.37 23.10
N SER A 605 -12.93 -11.79 23.55
CA SER A 605 -12.83 -10.39 23.97
C SER A 605 -11.65 -9.72 23.28
N TRP A 606 -11.86 -8.51 22.77
CA TRP A 606 -10.82 -7.65 22.21
C TRP A 606 -10.39 -6.55 23.17
N THR A 607 -11.16 -6.34 24.25
CA THR A 607 -11.08 -5.20 25.17
C THR A 607 -9.64 -4.84 25.56
N TYR A 608 -8.85 -5.81 26.03
CA TYR A 608 -7.47 -5.53 26.43
C TYR A 608 -6.63 -5.01 25.25
N GLN A 609 -6.71 -5.65 24.09
CA GLN A 609 -5.92 -5.23 22.93
C GLN A 609 -6.39 -3.87 22.41
N ASP A 610 -7.71 -3.65 22.31
CA ASP A 610 -8.31 -2.39 21.84
C ASP A 610 -7.93 -1.21 22.77
N GLU A 611 -7.95 -1.43 24.09
CA GLU A 611 -7.58 -0.40 25.08
C GLU A 611 -6.07 -0.09 25.12
N ASN A 612 -5.23 -1.03 24.69
CA ASN A 612 -3.77 -0.92 24.83
C ASN A 612 -3.01 -0.85 23.48
N GLY A 613 -3.71 -0.92 22.35
CA GLY A 613 -3.12 -1.02 21.01
C GLY A 613 -2.39 -2.34 20.74
N GLY A 614 -2.76 -3.41 21.45
CA GLY A 614 -2.17 -4.76 21.40
C GLY A 614 -1.52 -5.22 22.71
N MET A 615 -1.08 -6.49 22.74
CA MET A 615 -0.36 -7.07 23.88
C MET A 615 1.06 -6.48 23.99
N PRO A 616 1.62 -6.30 25.19
CA PRO A 616 3.03 -5.93 25.32
C PRO A 616 3.95 -6.97 24.65
N MET A 617 4.98 -6.49 23.94
CA MET A 617 5.96 -7.33 23.27
C MET A 617 7.38 -7.02 23.79
N ASP A 618 7.87 -7.86 24.70
CA ASP A 618 9.16 -7.68 25.37
C ASP A 618 10.30 -8.21 24.50
N TRP A 619 11.42 -7.48 24.44
CA TRP A 619 12.65 -7.94 23.80
C TRP A 619 13.55 -8.66 24.81
N GLY A 620 14.14 -9.79 24.41
CA GLY A 620 15.22 -10.41 25.16
C GLY A 620 14.77 -11.34 26.29
N VAL A 621 13.84 -10.85 27.11
CA VAL A 621 13.35 -11.51 28.33
C VAL A 621 11.82 -11.42 28.36
N PRO A 622 11.08 -12.54 28.42
CA PRO A 622 9.64 -12.51 28.56
C PRO A 622 9.24 -11.99 29.94
N VAL A 623 8.29 -11.06 29.99
CA VAL A 623 7.70 -10.53 31.21
C VAL A 623 6.21 -10.84 31.19
N TRP A 624 5.63 -11.26 32.32
CA TRP A 624 4.19 -11.46 32.43
C TRP A 624 3.43 -10.21 31.98
N TYR A 625 2.46 -10.36 31.08
CA TYR A 625 1.89 -9.22 30.34
C TYR A 625 1.35 -8.11 31.25
N ALA A 626 0.74 -8.47 32.38
CA ALA A 626 0.19 -7.50 33.33
C ALA A 626 1.26 -6.64 34.04
N ASN A 627 2.52 -7.09 34.02
CA ASN A 627 3.67 -6.42 34.64
C ASN A 627 4.63 -5.81 33.60
N SER A 628 4.37 -6.00 32.30
CA SER A 628 5.28 -5.54 31.24
C SER A 628 5.14 -4.04 31.00
N THR A 629 6.29 -3.37 30.82
CA THR A 629 6.40 -1.97 30.39
C THR A 629 6.90 -1.85 28.95
N ALA A 630 6.77 -2.91 28.14
CA ALA A 630 7.23 -2.91 26.76
C ALA A 630 6.59 -1.78 25.96
N GLN A 631 7.42 -1.09 25.16
CA GLN A 631 6.93 -0.06 24.24
C GLN A 631 6.22 -0.69 23.04
N LEU A 632 6.79 -1.78 22.52
CA LEU A 632 6.23 -2.51 21.40
C LEU A 632 4.95 -3.23 21.79
N ARG A 633 4.00 -3.22 20.87
CA ARG A 633 2.71 -3.88 20.99
C ARG A 633 2.54 -4.91 19.88
N TRP A 634 1.92 -6.03 20.22
CA TRP A 634 1.57 -7.12 19.31
C TRP A 634 0.05 -7.26 19.30
N TYR A 635 -0.57 -6.75 18.23
CA TYR A 635 -2.02 -6.76 18.06
C TYR A 635 -2.39 -7.91 17.15
N TYR A 636 -3.08 -8.92 17.67
CA TYR A 636 -3.24 -10.17 16.94
C TYR A 636 -4.64 -10.76 17.01
N GLN A 637 -4.89 -11.60 16.00
CA GLN A 637 -5.92 -12.62 15.99
C GLN A 637 -5.27 -13.91 15.51
N VAL A 638 -5.31 -14.95 16.35
CA VAL A 638 -4.77 -16.29 16.04
C VAL A 638 -5.87 -17.30 16.31
N VAL A 639 -6.54 -17.73 15.23
CA VAL A 639 -7.59 -18.76 15.26
C VAL A 639 -7.22 -19.84 14.26
N THR A 640 -6.78 -20.99 14.76
CA THR A 640 -6.38 -22.14 13.96
C THR A 640 -7.57 -23.07 13.70
N SER A 641 -8.40 -23.35 14.70
CA SER A 641 -9.55 -24.25 14.57
C SER A 641 -10.86 -23.48 14.47
N VAL A 642 -11.62 -23.72 13.38
CA VAL A 642 -12.85 -22.98 13.09
C VAL A 642 -14.04 -23.94 12.98
N GLY A 643 -15.11 -23.67 13.73
CA GLY A 643 -16.33 -24.47 13.72
C GLY A 643 -17.00 -24.58 15.08
N THR A 644 -17.95 -25.49 15.20
CA THR A 644 -18.71 -25.73 16.41
C THR A 644 -17.79 -26.27 17.52
N ASN A 645 -17.82 -25.62 18.69
CA ASN A 645 -16.93 -25.93 19.84
C ASN A 645 -15.43 -25.85 19.53
N GLN A 646 -15.02 -25.07 18.53
CA GLN A 646 -13.62 -24.79 18.22
C GLN A 646 -13.17 -23.45 18.85
N GLU A 647 -11.97 -22.98 18.51
CA GLU A 647 -11.45 -21.68 18.97
C GLU A 647 -12.36 -20.52 18.57
N ALA A 648 -12.93 -20.57 17.36
CA ALA A 648 -13.94 -19.61 16.91
C ALA A 648 -14.92 -20.23 15.90
N THR A 649 -16.07 -19.60 15.73
CA THR A 649 -16.95 -19.85 14.57
C THR A 649 -16.38 -19.20 13.30
N ARG A 650 -16.88 -19.61 12.13
CA ARG A 650 -16.55 -18.96 10.86
C ARG A 650 -16.79 -17.45 10.89
N GLY A 651 -17.96 -17.01 11.38
CA GLY A 651 -18.29 -15.58 11.44
C GLY A 651 -17.35 -14.78 12.34
N GLN A 652 -16.93 -15.36 13.47
CA GLN A 652 -15.93 -14.73 14.35
C GLN A 652 -14.54 -14.65 13.69
N LYS A 653 -14.11 -15.69 12.95
CA LYS A 653 -12.87 -15.67 12.16
C LYS A 653 -12.89 -14.53 11.13
N GLU A 654 -13.96 -14.44 10.35
CA GLU A 654 -14.14 -13.40 9.33
C GLU A 654 -14.17 -11.99 9.95
N THR A 655 -14.87 -11.83 11.07
CA THR A 655 -14.93 -10.56 11.82
C THR A 655 -13.56 -10.16 12.35
N GLY A 656 -12.82 -11.09 12.96
CA GLY A 656 -11.48 -10.81 13.49
C GLY A 656 -10.45 -10.45 12.42
N ILE A 657 -10.55 -11.06 11.23
CA ILE A 657 -9.69 -10.68 10.09
C ILE A 657 -9.96 -9.23 9.68
N LYS A 658 -11.24 -8.86 9.53
CA LYS A 658 -11.62 -7.49 9.14
C LYS A 658 -11.29 -6.46 10.21
N HIS A 659 -11.48 -6.82 11.49
CA HIS A 659 -11.15 -5.98 12.64
C HIS A 659 -9.68 -5.54 12.59
N LEU A 660 -8.73 -6.47 12.45
CA LEU A 660 -7.32 -6.12 12.35
C LEU A 660 -6.97 -5.25 11.14
N PHE A 661 -7.62 -5.48 9.98
CA PHE A 661 -7.42 -4.61 8.83
C PHE A 661 -7.90 -3.18 9.10
N GLN A 662 -9.01 -3.02 9.81
CA GLN A 662 -9.54 -1.72 10.21
C GLN A 662 -8.66 -1.05 11.29
N GLU A 663 -8.28 -1.77 12.34
CA GLU A 663 -7.39 -1.27 13.40
C GLU A 663 -6.02 -0.82 12.86
N SER A 664 -5.51 -1.49 11.82
CA SER A 664 -4.29 -1.03 11.14
C SER A 664 -4.42 0.37 10.54
N VAL A 665 -5.60 0.70 10.02
CA VAL A 665 -5.92 2.03 9.49
C VAL A 665 -6.14 3.03 10.62
N ASP A 666 -6.86 2.64 11.66
CA ASP A 666 -7.19 3.53 12.77
C ASP A 666 -5.93 3.91 13.57
N LEU A 667 -5.03 2.96 13.84
CA LEU A 667 -3.75 3.26 14.46
C LEU A 667 -2.81 4.04 13.52
N TYR A 668 -2.86 3.81 12.20
CA TYR A 668 -2.13 4.66 11.25
C TYR A 668 -2.66 6.11 11.25
N LYS A 669 -3.92 6.36 11.57
CA LYS A 669 -4.45 7.73 11.66
C LYS A 669 -4.15 8.40 13.00
N ASN A 670 -4.08 7.61 14.07
CA ASN A 670 -4.14 8.14 15.43
C ASN A 670 -2.88 7.91 16.27
N ASP A 671 -1.95 7.05 15.86
CA ASP A 671 -0.72 6.73 16.60
C ASP A 671 0.54 6.80 15.72
N ASN A 672 1.41 7.77 16.00
CA ASN A 672 2.69 7.98 15.31
C ASN A 672 3.90 7.37 16.04
N ALA A 673 3.68 6.52 17.04
CA ALA A 673 4.77 5.91 17.81
C ALA A 673 5.42 4.70 17.09
N HIS A 674 4.84 4.21 15.98
CA HIS A 674 5.31 3.04 15.21
C HIS A 674 5.46 1.75 16.03
N LYS A 675 4.76 1.68 17.17
CA LYS A 675 5.00 0.67 18.21
C LYS A 675 4.23 -0.63 18.01
N THR A 676 3.21 -0.64 17.16
CA THR A 676 2.29 -1.77 17.02
C THR A 676 2.64 -2.62 15.81
N TRP A 677 2.83 -3.91 16.04
CA TRP A 677 2.90 -4.96 15.02
C TRP A 677 1.56 -5.68 14.97
N PHE A 678 0.97 -5.73 13.78
CA PHE A 678 -0.24 -6.51 13.55
C PHE A 678 0.12 -7.94 13.16
N MET A 679 -0.66 -8.91 13.63
CA MET A 679 -0.65 -10.27 13.12
C MET A 679 -2.06 -10.75 12.86
N ASN A 680 -2.35 -10.98 11.58
CA ASN A 680 -3.65 -11.44 11.13
C ASN A 680 -3.53 -12.87 10.59
N ASP A 681 -4.11 -13.83 11.30
CA ASP A 681 -4.17 -15.22 10.87
C ASP A 681 -5.39 -15.43 9.95
N LEU A 682 -5.15 -15.64 8.66
CA LEU A 682 -6.15 -16.08 7.68
C LEU A 682 -6.09 -17.60 7.45
N GLY A 683 -5.09 -18.29 7.98
CA GLY A 683 -4.98 -19.74 7.89
C GLY A 683 -5.77 -20.47 8.98
N GLY A 684 -5.66 -21.80 9.01
CA GLY A 684 -6.41 -22.68 9.93
C GLY A 684 -7.11 -23.83 9.23
N TYR A 685 -8.13 -24.40 9.87
CA TYR A 685 -9.02 -25.39 9.25
C TYR A 685 -10.46 -25.26 9.74
N TYR A 686 -11.41 -25.66 8.90
CA TYR A 686 -12.77 -25.93 9.32
C TYR A 686 -12.91 -27.34 9.92
N ALA A 687 -13.56 -27.45 11.07
CA ALA A 687 -13.94 -28.72 11.68
C ALA A 687 -15.35 -29.18 11.25
N ASP A 688 -16.24 -28.23 10.93
CA ASP A 688 -17.64 -28.52 10.61
C ASP A 688 -17.81 -28.95 9.14
N VAL A 689 -18.51 -30.07 8.94
CA VAL A 689 -18.77 -30.64 7.60
C VAL A 689 -19.51 -29.65 6.69
N SER A 690 -20.39 -28.81 7.25
CA SER A 690 -21.14 -27.79 6.52
C SER A 690 -20.24 -26.68 5.95
N ASP A 691 -19.18 -26.29 6.66
CA ASP A 691 -18.23 -25.29 6.17
C ASP A 691 -17.24 -25.91 5.18
N ILE A 692 -16.84 -27.17 5.40
CA ILE A 692 -16.01 -27.92 4.45
C ILE A 692 -16.73 -28.06 3.10
N ASN A 693 -18.01 -28.44 3.13
CA ASN A 693 -18.90 -28.50 1.98
C ASN A 693 -18.32 -29.26 0.76
N ASN A 694 -17.68 -30.41 1.01
CA ASN A 694 -17.03 -31.26 0.00
C ASN A 694 -15.92 -30.57 -0.84
N ARG A 695 -15.29 -29.51 -0.32
CA ARG A 695 -14.20 -28.78 -1.01
C ARG A 695 -12.80 -29.29 -0.68
N GLY A 696 -12.69 -30.54 -0.24
CA GLY A 696 -11.45 -31.16 0.22
C GLY A 696 -11.40 -31.28 1.74
N THR A 697 -10.21 -31.11 2.32
CA THR A 697 -9.99 -31.06 3.76
C THR A 697 -10.50 -29.75 4.38
N GLY A 698 -10.61 -29.70 5.70
CA GLY A 698 -10.91 -28.46 6.43
C GLY A 698 -9.89 -27.33 6.19
N ILE A 699 -8.62 -27.69 5.97
CA ILE A 699 -7.53 -26.75 5.69
C ILE A 699 -7.72 -26.12 4.30
N GLU A 700 -8.06 -26.95 3.29
CA GLU A 700 -8.32 -26.50 1.92
C GLU A 700 -9.57 -25.62 1.83
N ALA A 701 -10.68 -26.06 2.45
CA ALA A 701 -11.94 -25.33 2.42
C ALA A 701 -11.82 -23.94 3.09
N LEU A 702 -11.09 -23.85 4.21
CA LEU A 702 -10.83 -22.58 4.88
C LEU A 702 -9.96 -21.66 4.02
N ALA A 703 -8.91 -22.18 3.40
CA ALA A 703 -8.02 -21.39 2.54
C ALA A 703 -8.78 -20.74 1.38
N ILE A 704 -9.69 -21.48 0.72
CA ILE A 704 -10.53 -20.96 -0.37
C ILE A 704 -11.32 -19.73 0.09
N ASP A 705 -11.92 -19.79 1.28
CA ASP A 705 -12.78 -18.71 1.78
C ASP A 705 -11.96 -17.53 2.30
N MET A 706 -11.00 -17.77 3.19
CA MET A 706 -10.28 -16.70 3.89
C MET A 706 -9.31 -15.97 2.97
N ASN A 707 -8.60 -16.67 2.07
CA ASN A 707 -7.68 -16.00 1.13
C ASN A 707 -8.46 -15.11 0.15
N LYS A 708 -9.59 -15.61 -0.37
CA LYS A 708 -10.46 -14.84 -1.27
C LYS A 708 -11.07 -13.62 -0.56
N MET A 709 -11.50 -13.78 0.70
CA MET A 709 -11.97 -12.67 1.51
C MET A 709 -10.87 -11.63 1.69
N GLY A 710 -9.68 -12.04 2.12
CA GLY A 710 -8.54 -11.13 2.32
C GLY A 710 -8.21 -10.32 1.08
N VAL A 711 -8.18 -10.96 -0.10
CA VAL A 711 -8.02 -10.26 -1.38
C VAL A 711 -9.13 -9.23 -1.60
N SER A 712 -10.39 -9.62 -1.41
CA SER A 712 -11.54 -8.75 -1.68
C SER A 712 -11.58 -7.53 -0.77
N GLU A 713 -11.32 -7.70 0.53
CA GLU A 713 -11.26 -6.61 1.50
C GLU A 713 -10.12 -5.63 1.16
N LEU A 714 -8.93 -6.15 0.86
CA LEU A 714 -7.74 -5.33 0.62
C LEU A 714 -7.76 -4.60 -0.74
N GLN A 715 -8.43 -5.15 -1.77
CA GLN A 715 -8.60 -4.43 -3.05
C GLN A 715 -9.63 -3.29 -2.98
N ASN A 716 -10.52 -3.30 -1.97
CA ASN A 716 -11.47 -2.23 -1.76
C ASN A 716 -10.94 -1.11 -0.87
N ARG A 717 -9.83 -1.33 -0.17
CA ARG A 717 -9.23 -0.36 0.74
C ARG A 717 -8.60 0.81 -0.02
N ALA A 718 -8.85 2.03 0.46
CA ALA A 718 -8.29 3.28 -0.07
C ALA A 718 -7.37 4.03 0.91
N GLU A 719 -7.30 3.56 2.16
CA GLU A 719 -6.63 4.24 3.26
C GLU A 719 -5.16 3.82 3.40
N ASN A 720 -4.31 4.79 3.74
CA ASN A 720 -2.91 4.53 4.07
C ASN A 720 -2.81 3.69 5.34
N ALA A 721 -2.09 2.56 5.28
CA ALA A 721 -1.65 1.77 6.44
C ALA A 721 -0.80 0.56 6.01
N GLY A 722 0.16 0.17 6.84
CA GLY A 722 0.67 -1.21 6.85
C GLY A 722 -0.39 -2.19 7.34
N LEU A 723 -0.19 -3.50 7.10
CA LEU A 723 -1.09 -4.56 7.57
C LEU A 723 -0.40 -5.49 8.58
N GLY A 724 0.88 -5.25 8.88
CA GLY A 724 1.72 -6.16 9.64
C GLY A 724 1.87 -7.52 8.94
N LEU A 725 1.86 -8.58 9.74
CA LEU A 725 2.11 -9.94 9.29
C LEU A 725 0.77 -10.65 9.00
N VAL A 726 0.57 -11.09 7.76
CA VAL A 726 -0.68 -11.74 7.34
C VAL A 726 -0.38 -13.18 6.95
N PHE A 727 -0.80 -14.12 7.80
CA PHE A 727 -0.47 -15.55 7.64
C PHE A 727 -1.59 -16.31 6.95
N MET A 728 -1.24 -17.16 5.99
CA MET A 728 -2.20 -17.94 5.20
C MET A 728 -1.78 -19.40 5.01
N ASN A 729 -2.76 -20.26 4.72
CA ASN A 729 -2.52 -21.61 4.22
C ASN A 729 -2.11 -21.54 2.73
N PHE A 730 -1.32 -22.51 2.28
CA PHE A 730 -0.89 -22.67 0.88
C PHE A 730 -0.23 -21.41 0.31
N ALA A 731 0.62 -20.75 1.12
CA ALA A 731 1.28 -19.49 0.85
C ALA A 731 2.39 -19.62 -0.21
N ASP A 732 1.98 -19.92 -1.43
CA ASP A 732 2.82 -19.98 -2.62
C ASP A 732 2.04 -19.47 -3.83
N LYS A 733 2.65 -19.53 -5.01
CA LYS A 733 2.10 -19.06 -6.28
C LYS A 733 1.93 -20.18 -7.31
N GLN A 734 1.93 -21.44 -6.88
CA GLN A 734 1.88 -22.59 -7.78
C GLN A 734 0.46 -22.85 -8.28
N GLU A 735 0.34 -23.32 -9.52
CA GLU A 735 -0.95 -23.59 -10.17
C GLU A 735 -1.84 -24.53 -9.35
N ASN A 736 -1.27 -25.63 -8.85
CA ASN A 736 -1.99 -26.65 -8.07
C ASN A 736 -2.02 -26.36 -6.56
N SER A 737 -1.62 -25.18 -6.12
CA SER A 737 -1.68 -24.76 -4.71
C SER A 737 -2.04 -23.29 -4.58
N GLY A 738 -1.08 -22.37 -4.53
CA GLY A 738 -1.27 -20.93 -4.46
C GLY A 738 -2.44 -20.38 -5.28
N ALA A 739 -2.41 -20.67 -6.58
CA ALA A 739 -3.44 -20.20 -7.52
C ALA A 739 -4.79 -20.88 -7.32
N LYS A 740 -4.78 -22.17 -6.94
CA LYS A 740 -5.98 -22.95 -6.61
C LYS A 740 -6.71 -22.39 -5.37
N TYR A 741 -5.95 -21.94 -4.36
CA TYR A 741 -6.48 -21.46 -3.07
C TYR A 741 -6.41 -19.94 -2.90
N LYS A 742 -6.13 -19.17 -3.95
CA LYS A 742 -6.09 -17.69 -3.98
C LYS A 742 -5.05 -17.02 -3.07
N SER A 743 -4.12 -17.78 -2.53
CA SER A 743 -2.98 -17.24 -1.79
C SER A 743 -2.00 -16.53 -2.72
N ASP A 744 -1.91 -16.90 -4.00
CA ASP A 744 -1.08 -16.19 -4.97
C ASP A 744 -1.51 -14.71 -5.13
N TRP A 745 -2.83 -14.49 -5.21
CA TRP A 745 -3.44 -13.15 -5.24
C TRP A 745 -3.31 -12.44 -3.89
N LEU A 746 -3.45 -13.16 -2.77
CA LEU A 746 -3.32 -12.57 -1.45
C LEU A 746 -1.88 -12.10 -1.19
N ILE A 747 -0.88 -12.94 -1.48
CA ILE A 747 0.55 -12.60 -1.41
C ILE A 747 0.81 -11.34 -2.23
N GLN A 748 0.36 -11.31 -3.49
CA GLN A 748 0.62 -10.16 -4.35
C GLN A 748 -0.13 -8.90 -3.87
N THR A 749 -1.35 -9.04 -3.38
CA THR A 749 -2.13 -7.92 -2.82
C THR A 749 -1.45 -7.30 -1.60
N LEU A 750 -0.91 -8.14 -0.70
CA LEU A 750 -0.14 -7.69 0.46
C LEU A 750 1.17 -7.03 0.07
N ILE A 751 1.90 -7.57 -0.91
CA ILE A 751 3.11 -6.93 -1.44
C ILE A 751 2.76 -5.56 -2.03
N ASP A 752 1.76 -5.50 -2.91
CA ASP A 752 1.33 -4.26 -3.57
C ASP A 752 0.87 -3.20 -2.55
N ASN A 753 0.33 -3.60 -1.40
CA ASN A 753 -0.02 -2.69 -0.32
C ASN A 753 1.15 -1.81 0.14
N ASN A 754 2.38 -2.34 0.14
CA ASN A 754 3.59 -1.58 0.50
C ASN A 754 3.99 -0.53 -0.54
N PHE A 755 3.37 -0.56 -1.72
CA PHE A 755 3.61 0.40 -2.80
C PHE A 755 2.39 1.28 -3.08
N LYS A 756 1.18 0.84 -2.71
CA LYS A 756 -0.06 1.59 -2.87
C LYS A 756 -0.15 2.80 -1.93
N PHE A 757 0.42 2.70 -0.74
CA PHE A 757 0.20 3.65 0.34
C PHE A 757 1.49 4.32 0.79
N ALA A 758 1.38 5.54 1.29
CA ALA A 758 2.48 6.23 1.94
C ALA A 758 2.80 5.52 3.26
N LEU A 759 3.88 4.74 3.31
CA LEU A 759 4.36 4.14 4.55
C LEU A 759 5.20 5.16 5.32
N ARG A 760 5.13 5.13 6.65
CA ARG A 760 5.93 6.02 7.50
C ARG A 760 7.39 5.55 7.53
N LYS A 761 8.31 6.51 7.53
CA LYS A 761 9.74 6.25 7.50
C LYS A 761 10.50 7.20 8.42
N LYS A 762 11.68 6.78 8.84
CA LYS A 762 12.63 7.65 9.53
C LYS A 762 13.03 8.82 8.61
N PRO A 763 13.04 10.07 9.09
CA PRO A 763 13.46 11.21 8.28
C PRO A 763 14.88 11.00 7.75
N SER A 764 15.07 11.16 6.43
CA SER A 764 16.41 11.13 5.87
C SER A 764 17.13 12.44 6.21
N SER A 765 18.32 12.37 6.82
CA SER A 765 19.24 13.52 6.76
C SER A 765 19.50 13.81 5.29
N THR A 766 19.18 15.04 4.83
CA THR A 766 19.35 15.55 3.45
C THR A 766 20.54 14.92 2.73
N GLY A 767 20.29 13.84 2.00
CA GLY A 767 21.30 13.03 1.35
C GLY A 767 20.84 12.73 -0.06
N THR A 768 21.56 13.26 -1.04
CA THR A 768 21.32 13.03 -2.46
C THR A 768 21.45 11.54 -2.75
N LYS A 769 20.35 10.86 -3.12
CA LYS A 769 20.43 9.50 -3.67
C LYS A 769 21.16 9.59 -5.01
N THR A 770 22.37 9.04 -5.07
CA THR A 770 23.14 8.95 -6.32
C THR A 770 22.62 7.74 -7.08
N VAL A 771 22.11 7.94 -8.30
CA VAL A 771 21.73 6.81 -9.16
C VAL A 771 22.97 6.29 -9.88
N THR A 772 23.22 5.00 -9.72
CA THR A 772 24.14 4.24 -10.56
C THR A 772 23.59 4.19 -11.98
N ARG A 773 24.44 4.32 -13.00
CA ARG A 773 24.03 4.23 -14.41
C ARG A 773 23.16 2.99 -14.65
N THR A 774 21.86 3.18 -14.87
CA THR A 774 20.93 2.12 -15.26
C THR A 774 21.29 1.62 -16.65
N VAL A 775 21.45 0.31 -16.80
CA VAL A 775 21.64 -0.35 -18.09
C VAL A 775 20.35 -1.07 -18.43
N SER A 776 19.83 -0.91 -19.65
CA SER A 776 18.69 -1.70 -20.09
C SER A 776 19.12 -3.10 -20.55
N ASP A 777 18.27 -4.09 -20.35
CA ASP A 777 18.40 -5.42 -20.93
C ASP A 777 18.08 -5.43 -22.42
N GLU A 778 18.21 -6.61 -23.03
CA GLU A 778 17.91 -6.83 -24.45
C GLU A 778 16.44 -6.57 -24.82
N ASN A 779 15.54 -6.59 -23.84
CA ASN A 779 14.11 -6.32 -23.99
C ASN A 779 13.75 -4.86 -23.67
N GLY A 780 14.75 -4.02 -23.34
CA GLY A 780 14.58 -2.60 -23.07
C GLY A 780 14.16 -2.25 -21.63
N TRP A 781 14.13 -3.21 -20.70
CA TRP A 781 13.84 -3.00 -19.27
C TRP A 781 15.12 -2.72 -18.46
N ASP A 782 15.02 -2.01 -17.35
CA ASP A 782 16.15 -1.71 -16.46
C ASP A 782 16.68 -2.98 -15.77
N LYS A 783 18.00 -3.09 -15.62
CA LYS A 783 18.71 -4.17 -14.88
C LYS A 783 19.28 -3.74 -13.54
#